data_AF-A0A3A9C6J6-F1
#
_entry.id   AF-A0A3A9C6J6-F1
#
_cell.length_a   1.000
_cell.length_b   1.000
_cell.length_c   1.000
_cell.angle_alpha   90.00
_cell.angle_beta   90.00
_cell.angle_gamma   90.00
#
_symmetry.space_group_name_H-M   'P 1'
#
loop_
_entity.id
_entity.type
_entity.pdbx_description
1 polymer ?
#
loop_
_entity_poly.entity_id
_entity_poly.type
_entity_poly.pdbx_seq_one_letter_code
_entity_poly.pdbx_strand_id
1 'polypeptide(L)'
;MRFEDILQISPYALTRDDKEKMLTARLLELTEYHKKNCSKYQNILNIISYEKEKVGSYKDLPFLPVRLFKERELRSVSKEDIVKVMTSSGTTGQSVSKIYLDRVTSENQQKTMVKVVKDFIGSSRMPMIIVDCPSVVKDRNMFSARGAGILGFSIFGAKKIYALDDNMQLNINQLNEFLEKYKNQKILLFGFTFVIWQHFYKELVRLKGEGIRVDLSKAILIHGGGWKRLINEAVNPEEFNTRLKDICGLNSIHDYYGMVEQTGCIYMQCECGHLHASIFSDVLIRNPKDFSVCAPGEKGIIQVVSTIPESYPGHSLLTEDEGIILGEDDCPCGRKGKYFKILGRLQNAEIRGCSDTYAVDHAKKEADKDAHTDGNVLNRISYLVGDKSILGNMQSVFTKEIFDTVITEFLNDVSKELLRSSVAKSFPDVISLGFWLRKASMNNLKKKFGYTDNNIHFGRGVALHIAPSNVPVNYAYSLFAGLLCGNANIVRVPSKDFPQVSIINNAIKKVLENYQEIRAYICLIRYGRDSSINDYLSSMCDVRIIWGGDRTITEIRKSPLLPRATEITFADRYSLAIIDSDVYMEMGDKRCVASDFYNDTYLTDQNACTSPRLVVWIGNHKNEAKEVFWKELHSLVEEKYHYQPIMGVDKISQSFLLATSEEDFGNIEMLSHRDNSLIRVRVTKLMPSLMDYKGNCGFFYEYDCENIMDIFEFCNNTHCQTIGIIGNKNLIKPLLFSGIKGIDHVAAVGHTMDFDLIWDGYNLVDRLTRTISI
;
A
#
# COMPACT_ATOMS: atom_id res chain seq x y z
N MET A 1 -18.64 25.50 -21.26
CA MET A 1 -18.06 26.87 -21.22
C MET A 1 -16.62 26.73 -21.67
N ARG A 2 -16.12 27.56 -22.61
CA ARG A 2 -14.75 27.36 -23.11
C ARG A 2 -13.76 27.75 -22.02
N PHE A 3 -12.66 27.01 -21.92
CA PHE A 3 -11.62 27.27 -20.93
C PHE A 3 -11.04 28.70 -21.03
N GLU A 4 -10.98 29.24 -22.25
CA GLU A 4 -10.54 30.60 -22.55
C GLU A 4 -11.36 31.67 -21.82
N ASP A 5 -12.67 31.44 -21.65
CA ASP A 5 -13.58 32.35 -20.96
C ASP A 5 -13.27 32.35 -19.45
N ILE A 6 -13.04 31.17 -18.86
CA ILE A 6 -12.62 31.00 -17.45
C ILE A 6 -11.27 31.68 -17.22
N LEU A 7 -10.35 31.54 -18.18
CA LEU A 7 -9.00 32.14 -18.12
C LEU A 7 -9.02 33.67 -18.11
N GLN A 8 -10.14 34.35 -18.43
CA GLN A 8 -10.26 35.81 -18.28
C GLN A 8 -10.59 36.23 -16.83
N ILE A 9 -11.23 35.36 -16.04
CA ILE A 9 -11.66 35.66 -14.67
C ILE A 9 -10.49 35.58 -13.69
N SER A 10 -10.37 36.53 -12.76
CA SER A 10 -9.29 36.52 -11.75
C SER A 10 -9.36 35.27 -10.86
N PRO A 11 -8.21 34.65 -10.45
CA PRO A 11 -8.18 33.35 -9.79
C PRO A 11 -9.05 33.22 -8.54
N TYR A 12 -9.31 34.30 -7.80
CA TYR A 12 -10.04 34.28 -6.54
C TYR A 12 -11.22 35.27 -6.52
N ALA A 13 -11.85 35.51 -7.68
CA ALA A 13 -12.91 36.53 -7.82
C ALA A 13 -14.36 36.04 -7.65
N LEU A 14 -14.62 34.76 -7.92
CA LEU A 14 -15.98 34.19 -7.85
C LEU A 14 -16.34 33.80 -6.42
N THR A 15 -17.58 34.04 -6.03
CA THR A 15 -18.17 33.50 -4.80
C THR A 15 -18.40 32.00 -4.93
N ARG A 16 -18.66 31.32 -3.83
CA ARG A 16 -19.01 29.90 -3.76
C ARG A 16 -20.04 29.51 -4.81
N ASP A 17 -21.19 30.19 -4.85
CA ASP A 17 -22.32 29.79 -5.68
C ASP A 17 -22.03 29.96 -7.19
N ASP A 18 -21.31 31.03 -7.57
CA ASP A 18 -20.91 31.25 -8.97
C ASP A 18 -19.79 30.29 -9.39
N LYS A 19 -18.82 30.04 -8.50
CA LYS A 19 -17.76 29.06 -8.70
C LYS A 19 -18.34 27.66 -8.86
N GLU A 20 -19.28 27.25 -8.01
CA GLU A 20 -19.92 25.93 -8.04
C GLU A 20 -20.68 25.70 -9.35
N LYS A 21 -21.46 26.69 -9.82
CA LYS A 21 -22.15 26.61 -11.12
C LYS A 21 -21.16 26.45 -12.28
N MET A 22 -20.11 27.26 -12.30
CA MET A 22 -19.09 27.23 -13.35
C MET A 22 -18.34 25.90 -13.36
N LEU A 23 -17.88 25.43 -12.20
CA LEU A 23 -17.17 24.16 -12.05
C LEU A 23 -18.05 22.98 -12.42
N THR A 24 -19.30 22.95 -11.97
CA THR A 24 -20.25 21.87 -12.31
C THR A 24 -20.41 21.77 -13.83
N ALA A 25 -20.68 22.88 -14.51
CA ALA A 25 -20.83 22.89 -15.96
C ALA A 25 -19.56 22.40 -16.69
N ARG A 26 -18.38 22.89 -16.28
CA ARG A 26 -17.11 22.55 -16.94
C ARG A 26 -16.64 21.13 -16.65
N LEU A 27 -16.73 20.67 -15.40
CA LEU A 27 -16.27 19.33 -15.02
C LEU A 27 -17.20 18.23 -15.55
N LEU A 28 -18.50 18.52 -15.69
CA LEU A 28 -19.44 17.64 -16.38
C LEU A 28 -19.10 17.53 -17.88
N GLU A 29 -18.80 18.65 -18.53
CA GLU A 29 -18.34 18.68 -19.93
C GLU A 29 -17.08 17.82 -20.13
N LEU A 30 -16.09 17.94 -19.24
CA LEU A 30 -14.89 17.10 -19.26
C LEU A 30 -15.21 15.62 -19.02
N THR A 31 -16.09 15.31 -18.07
CA THR A 31 -16.51 13.92 -17.79
C THR A 31 -17.09 13.26 -19.04
N GLU A 32 -18.01 13.92 -19.73
CA GLU A 32 -18.61 13.41 -20.97
C GLU A 32 -17.61 13.35 -22.12
N TYR A 33 -16.72 14.35 -22.23
CA TYR A 33 -15.65 14.34 -23.23
C TYR A 33 -14.71 13.15 -23.03
N HIS A 34 -14.25 12.89 -21.81
CA HIS A 34 -13.38 11.76 -21.53
C HIS A 34 -14.11 10.43 -21.68
N LYS A 35 -15.39 10.33 -21.28
CA LYS A 35 -16.21 9.14 -21.49
C LYS A 35 -16.27 8.75 -22.96
N LYS A 36 -16.39 9.75 -23.85
CA LYS A 36 -16.43 9.53 -25.31
C LYS A 36 -15.08 9.16 -25.91
N ASN A 37 -13.99 9.75 -25.42
CA ASN A 37 -12.68 9.67 -26.09
C ASN A 37 -11.66 8.76 -25.39
N CYS A 38 -11.95 8.22 -24.21
CA CYS A 38 -11.08 7.30 -23.48
C CYS A 38 -11.86 6.04 -23.09
N SER A 39 -11.71 4.96 -23.84
CA SER A 39 -12.41 3.68 -23.58
C SER A 39 -12.17 3.14 -22.16
N LYS A 40 -10.94 3.25 -21.65
CA LYS A 40 -10.62 2.87 -20.27
C LYS A 40 -11.41 3.69 -19.24
N TYR A 41 -11.52 5.01 -19.44
CA TYR A 41 -12.34 5.84 -18.56
C TYR A 41 -13.83 5.54 -18.70
N GLN A 42 -14.31 5.26 -19.92
CA GLN A 42 -15.68 4.80 -20.16
C GLN A 42 -15.99 3.54 -19.37
N ASN A 43 -15.10 2.55 -19.37
CA ASN A 43 -15.30 1.32 -18.60
C ASN A 43 -15.34 1.59 -17.09
N ILE A 44 -14.51 2.50 -16.59
CA ILE A 44 -14.55 2.95 -15.18
C ILE A 44 -15.90 3.59 -14.85
N LEU A 45 -16.47 4.38 -15.75
CA LEU A 45 -17.79 4.98 -15.55
C LEU A 45 -18.91 3.92 -15.61
N ASN A 46 -18.76 2.90 -16.45
CA ASN A 46 -19.74 1.82 -16.57
C ASN A 46 -19.79 0.96 -15.30
N ILE A 47 -18.63 0.55 -14.75
CA ILE A 47 -18.58 -0.32 -13.56
C ILE A 47 -19.22 0.34 -12.33
N ILE A 48 -19.17 1.67 -12.22
CA ILE A 48 -19.81 2.43 -11.13
C ILE A 48 -21.23 2.92 -11.47
N SER A 49 -21.80 2.49 -12.60
CA SER A 49 -23.13 2.90 -13.07
C SER A 49 -23.33 4.42 -13.10
N TYR A 50 -22.34 5.16 -13.61
CA TYR A 50 -22.42 6.62 -13.70
C TYR A 50 -23.54 7.07 -14.66
N GLU A 51 -24.44 7.90 -14.13
CA GLU A 51 -25.54 8.53 -14.85
C GLU A 51 -25.42 10.06 -14.77
N LYS A 52 -25.39 10.70 -15.93
CA LYS A 52 -25.23 12.15 -16.06
C LYS A 52 -26.38 12.91 -15.40
N GLU A 53 -27.58 12.34 -15.48
CA GLU A 53 -28.84 12.91 -15.00
C GLU A 53 -28.89 13.03 -13.47
N LYS A 54 -28.06 12.26 -12.76
CA LYS A 54 -27.95 12.28 -11.30
C LYS A 54 -26.94 13.33 -10.77
N VAL A 55 -26.23 14.03 -11.66
CA VAL A 55 -25.21 15.02 -11.26
C VAL A 55 -25.88 16.38 -10.99
N GLY A 56 -26.01 16.74 -9.72
CA GLY A 56 -26.49 18.07 -9.29
C GLY A 56 -25.37 19.09 -9.12
N SER A 57 -24.18 18.63 -8.72
CA SER A 57 -22.98 19.43 -8.49
C SER A 57 -21.74 18.68 -8.96
N TYR A 58 -20.62 19.39 -9.19
CA TYR A 58 -19.33 18.74 -9.42
C TYR A 58 -18.89 17.83 -8.26
N LYS A 59 -19.50 17.98 -7.08
CA LYS A 59 -19.34 17.09 -5.92
C LYS A 59 -19.85 15.67 -6.18
N ASP A 60 -20.81 15.51 -7.09
CA ASP A 60 -21.41 14.22 -7.44
C ASP A 60 -20.67 13.52 -8.59
N LEU A 61 -19.72 14.22 -9.22
CA LEU A 61 -18.95 13.66 -10.33
C LEU A 61 -18.03 12.53 -9.86
N PRO A 62 -17.84 11.50 -10.70
CA PRO A 62 -16.92 10.42 -10.42
C PRO A 62 -15.48 10.95 -10.34
N PHE A 63 -14.65 10.29 -9.54
CA PHE A 63 -13.24 10.61 -9.37
C PHE A 63 -12.37 9.38 -9.62
N LEU A 64 -11.12 9.61 -10.01
CA LEU A 64 -10.13 8.55 -10.16
C LEU A 64 -9.13 8.57 -8.99
N PRO A 65 -8.84 7.43 -8.36
CA PRO A 65 -7.65 7.31 -7.52
C PRO A 65 -6.40 7.69 -8.30
N VAL A 66 -5.60 8.61 -7.77
CA VAL A 66 -4.44 9.18 -8.46
C VAL A 66 -3.37 8.11 -8.82
N ARG A 67 -3.40 6.94 -8.18
CA ARG A 67 -2.49 5.81 -8.50
C ARG A 67 -2.79 5.14 -9.84
N LEU A 68 -3.98 5.29 -10.41
CA LEU A 68 -4.32 4.65 -11.69
C LEU A 68 -3.43 5.11 -12.84
N PHE A 69 -2.92 6.35 -12.80
CA PHE A 69 -1.99 6.86 -13.82
C PHE A 69 -0.62 6.16 -13.81
N LYS A 70 -0.29 5.39 -12.77
CA LYS A 70 0.91 4.53 -12.74
C LYS A 70 0.69 3.21 -13.46
N GLU A 71 -0.54 2.71 -13.39
CA GLU A 71 -0.91 1.36 -13.79
C GLU A 71 -1.60 1.33 -15.17
N ARG A 72 -2.12 2.47 -15.64
CA ARG A 72 -2.89 2.60 -16.86
C ARG A 72 -2.50 3.82 -17.67
N GLU A 73 -2.36 3.60 -18.98
CA GLU A 73 -2.29 4.69 -19.95
C GLU A 73 -3.69 5.28 -20.17
N LEU A 74 -4.03 6.32 -19.41
CA LEU A 74 -5.29 7.05 -19.53
C LEU A 74 -5.08 8.30 -20.39
N ARG A 75 -5.71 8.33 -21.58
CA ARG A 75 -5.64 9.43 -22.54
C ARG A 75 -6.96 9.58 -23.28
N SER A 76 -7.32 10.81 -23.62
CA SER A 76 -8.51 11.18 -24.38
C SER A 76 -8.17 11.77 -25.76
N VAL A 77 -6.91 11.69 -26.15
CA VAL A 77 -6.40 12.13 -27.46
C VAL A 77 -5.61 11.00 -28.13
N SER A 78 -5.42 11.12 -29.45
CA SER A 78 -4.62 10.20 -30.25
C SER A 78 -3.16 10.19 -29.80
N LYS A 79 -2.35 9.21 -30.22
CA LYS A 79 -0.93 9.18 -29.78
C LYS A 79 -0.14 10.27 -30.51
N GLU A 80 -0.60 10.61 -31.69
CA GLU A 80 -0.03 11.57 -32.63
C GLU A 80 -0.17 13.01 -32.14
N ASP A 81 -1.23 13.30 -31.36
CA ASP A 81 -1.48 14.63 -30.78
C ASP A 81 -0.67 14.90 -29.50
N ILE A 82 0.01 13.89 -28.96
CA ILE A 82 0.77 14.01 -27.71
C ILE A 82 2.09 14.73 -27.99
N VAL A 83 2.24 15.92 -27.43
CA VAL A 83 3.46 16.74 -27.58
C VAL A 83 4.42 16.57 -26.40
N LYS A 84 3.92 16.08 -25.27
CA LYS A 84 4.70 15.94 -24.03
C LYS A 84 4.11 14.85 -23.12
N VAL A 85 4.99 14.07 -22.48
CA VAL A 85 4.60 13.16 -21.39
C VAL A 85 5.27 13.63 -20.10
N MET A 86 4.48 13.84 -19.05
CA MET A 86 4.99 14.15 -17.72
C MET A 86 4.96 12.90 -16.84
N THR A 87 5.99 12.74 -16.00
CA THR A 87 6.10 11.61 -15.08
C THR A 87 6.17 12.07 -13.62
N SER A 88 5.57 11.31 -12.70
CA SER A 88 5.84 11.50 -11.27
C SER A 88 7.26 11.06 -10.90
N SER A 89 7.82 11.56 -9.80
CA SER A 89 9.08 11.00 -9.27
C SER A 89 8.83 9.60 -8.69
N GLY A 90 9.49 8.57 -9.22
CA GLY A 90 9.54 7.24 -8.62
C GLY A 90 10.84 7.03 -7.85
N THR A 91 10.82 6.21 -6.80
CA THR A 91 12.07 5.61 -6.29
C THR A 91 12.53 4.52 -7.25
N THR A 92 13.83 4.23 -7.32
CA THR A 92 14.39 3.17 -8.16
C THR A 92 13.61 1.85 -8.00
N GLY A 93 12.94 1.41 -9.08
CA GLY A 93 12.14 0.18 -9.11
C GLY A 93 10.63 0.34 -8.90
N GLN A 94 10.09 1.57 -8.76
CA GLN A 94 8.64 1.84 -8.70
C GLN A 94 8.08 2.40 -10.02
N SER A 95 6.82 2.05 -10.32
CA SER A 95 6.05 2.65 -11.42
C SER A 95 5.76 4.13 -11.12
N VAL A 96 5.85 4.95 -12.17
CA VAL A 96 5.59 6.40 -12.11
C VAL A 96 4.29 6.73 -12.84
N SER A 97 3.57 7.74 -12.35
CA SER A 97 2.39 8.24 -13.04
C SER A 97 2.82 8.77 -14.39
N LYS A 98 2.08 8.48 -15.47
CA LYS A 98 2.32 9.04 -16.81
C LYS A 98 1.14 9.90 -17.23
N ILE A 99 1.41 11.15 -17.56
CA ILE A 99 0.41 12.14 -17.95
C ILE A 99 0.71 12.61 -19.36
N TYR A 100 -0.21 12.31 -20.28
CA TYR A 100 -0.07 12.56 -21.72
C TYR A 100 -0.71 13.90 -22.06
N LEU A 101 0.10 14.84 -22.52
CA LEU A 101 -0.32 16.21 -22.80
C LEU A 101 -0.31 16.47 -24.31
N ASP A 102 -1.44 16.94 -24.80
CA ASP A 102 -1.52 17.61 -26.09
C ASP A 102 -1.07 19.08 -25.94
N ARG A 103 -1.02 19.80 -27.07
CA ARG A 103 -0.58 21.20 -27.08
C ARG A 103 -1.52 22.10 -26.28
N VAL A 104 -2.83 21.92 -26.42
CA VAL A 104 -3.84 22.77 -25.78
C VAL A 104 -3.79 22.62 -24.26
N THR A 105 -3.80 21.39 -23.76
CA THR A 105 -3.73 21.11 -22.32
C THR A 105 -2.42 21.67 -21.75
N SER A 106 -1.27 21.41 -22.39
CA SER A 106 0.04 21.92 -21.93
C SER A 106 0.07 23.46 -21.85
N GLU A 107 -0.47 24.16 -22.85
CA GLU A 107 -0.57 25.62 -22.83
C GLU A 107 -1.49 26.12 -21.71
N ASN A 108 -2.64 25.48 -21.50
CA ASN A 108 -3.60 25.84 -20.47
C ASN A 108 -3.03 25.65 -19.06
N GLN A 109 -2.24 24.59 -18.84
CA GLN A 109 -1.51 24.38 -17.58
C GLN A 109 -0.57 25.55 -17.28
N GLN A 110 0.23 25.97 -18.27
CA GLN A 110 1.16 27.09 -18.10
C GLN A 110 0.42 28.42 -17.87
N LYS A 111 -0.59 28.73 -18.70
CA LYS A 111 -1.38 29.98 -18.59
C LYS A 111 -2.06 30.09 -17.22
N THR A 112 -2.61 28.99 -16.71
CA THR A 112 -3.27 28.94 -15.40
C THR A 112 -2.29 29.13 -14.26
N MET A 113 -1.17 28.41 -14.28
CA MET A 113 -0.13 28.56 -13.26
C MET A 113 0.39 29.99 -13.20
N VAL A 114 0.62 30.62 -14.36
CA VAL A 114 1.01 32.03 -14.44
C VAL A 114 -0.04 32.92 -13.79
N LYS A 115 -1.33 32.69 -14.04
CA LYS A 115 -2.40 33.51 -13.49
C LYS A 115 -2.50 33.39 -11.97
N VAL A 116 -2.44 32.15 -11.45
CA VAL A 116 -2.48 31.89 -10.00
C VAL A 116 -1.28 32.52 -9.30
N VAL A 117 -0.06 32.27 -9.77
CA VAL A 117 1.16 32.77 -9.10
C VAL A 117 1.29 34.29 -9.17
N LYS A 118 0.86 34.93 -10.28
CA LYS A 118 0.86 36.39 -10.40
C LYS A 118 0.00 37.11 -9.35
N ASP A 119 -1.02 36.44 -8.80
CA ASP A 119 -1.82 36.98 -7.70
C ASP A 119 -0.99 37.14 -6.41
N PHE A 120 0.04 36.32 -6.22
CA PHE A 120 0.91 36.34 -5.03
C PHE A 120 2.16 37.20 -5.25
N ILE A 121 2.77 37.13 -6.43
CA ILE A 121 4.06 37.80 -6.69
C ILE A 121 3.94 39.06 -7.55
N GLY A 122 2.79 39.31 -8.18
CA GLY A 122 2.60 40.38 -9.14
C GLY A 122 2.95 39.99 -10.59
N SER A 123 2.70 40.89 -11.53
CA SER A 123 2.72 40.61 -12.98
C SER A 123 4.11 40.58 -13.64
N SER A 124 5.11 41.17 -13.00
CA SER A 124 6.47 41.34 -13.55
C SER A 124 7.36 40.13 -13.26
N ARG A 125 8.20 39.75 -14.22
CA ARG A 125 9.28 38.77 -13.97
C ARG A 125 10.31 39.36 -13.01
N MET A 126 10.83 38.55 -12.11
CA MET A 126 11.78 38.97 -11.06
C MET A 126 13.17 38.37 -11.26
N PRO A 127 14.24 39.00 -10.77
CA PRO A 127 15.46 38.27 -10.45
C PRO A 127 15.13 37.05 -9.56
N MET A 128 15.67 35.88 -9.87
CA MET A 128 15.27 34.63 -9.24
C MET A 128 16.48 33.87 -8.69
N ILE A 129 16.34 33.38 -7.47
CA ILE A 129 17.30 32.49 -6.80
C ILE A 129 16.62 31.13 -6.66
N ILE A 130 17.23 30.10 -7.26
CA ILE A 130 16.78 28.73 -7.11
C ILE A 130 17.62 28.10 -6.00
N VAL A 131 17.00 27.72 -4.89
CA VAL A 131 17.64 27.05 -3.76
C VAL A 131 17.80 25.58 -4.07
N ASP A 132 18.67 25.30 -5.04
CA ASP A 132 18.98 23.99 -5.58
C ASP A 132 20.33 24.04 -6.34
N CYS A 133 20.73 22.91 -6.92
CA CYS A 133 21.91 22.80 -7.77
C CYS A 133 21.57 22.76 -9.27
N PRO A 134 22.49 23.15 -10.17
CA PRO A 134 22.22 23.14 -11.61
C PRO A 134 21.96 21.74 -12.17
N SER A 135 22.57 20.69 -11.63
CA SER A 135 22.44 19.31 -12.14
C SER A 135 21.02 18.74 -12.05
N VAL A 136 20.16 19.25 -11.16
CA VAL A 136 18.80 18.75 -10.95
C VAL A 136 17.88 18.87 -12.18
N VAL A 137 18.24 19.71 -13.15
CA VAL A 137 17.51 19.93 -14.42
C VAL A 137 18.33 19.58 -15.67
N LYS A 138 19.55 19.01 -15.53
CA LYS A 138 20.44 18.72 -16.67
C LYS A 138 19.96 17.51 -17.50
N ASP A 139 19.36 16.51 -16.86
CA ASP A 139 18.83 15.34 -17.57
C ASP A 139 17.38 15.58 -18.04
N ARG A 140 17.22 15.89 -19.32
CA ARG A 140 15.91 16.17 -19.94
C ARG A 140 15.08 14.91 -20.19
N ASN A 141 15.69 13.73 -20.15
CA ASN A 141 15.03 12.46 -20.48
C ASN A 141 14.39 11.80 -19.24
N MET A 142 14.75 12.22 -18.03
CA MET A 142 14.12 11.81 -16.77
C MET A 142 13.85 13.02 -15.86
N PHE A 143 12.72 13.70 -16.06
CA PHE A 143 12.31 14.77 -15.16
C PHE A 143 11.84 14.22 -13.82
N SER A 144 12.67 14.37 -12.78
CA SER A 144 12.19 14.25 -11.40
C SER A 144 11.19 15.37 -11.11
N ALA A 145 10.20 15.14 -10.24
CA ALA A 145 9.23 16.17 -9.90
C ALA A 145 9.86 17.38 -9.15
N ARG A 146 11.07 17.22 -8.60
CA ARG A 146 11.92 18.33 -8.13
C ARG A 146 12.35 19.24 -9.28
N GLY A 147 12.91 18.64 -10.35
CA GLY A 147 13.27 19.37 -11.57
C GLY A 147 12.06 19.99 -12.28
N ALA A 148 10.93 19.28 -12.32
CA ALA A 148 9.69 19.80 -12.91
C ALA A 148 9.16 21.04 -12.17
N GLY A 149 9.19 21.04 -10.83
CA GLY A 149 8.84 22.20 -10.02
C GLY A 149 9.74 23.41 -10.32
N ILE A 150 11.06 23.21 -10.34
CA ILE A 150 12.04 24.26 -10.65
C ILE A 150 11.79 24.85 -12.04
N LEU A 151 11.54 24.01 -13.04
CA LEU A 151 11.24 24.47 -14.39
C LEU A 151 9.90 25.18 -14.49
N GLY A 152 8.88 24.71 -13.76
CA GLY A 152 7.57 25.35 -13.67
C GLY A 152 7.69 26.79 -13.18
N PHE A 153 8.31 26.99 -12.00
CA PHE A 153 8.46 28.33 -11.43
C PHE A 153 9.54 29.18 -12.10
N SER A 154 10.45 28.57 -12.85
CA SER A 154 11.48 29.26 -13.63
C SER A 154 10.93 30.26 -14.65
N ILE A 155 9.67 30.16 -15.07
CA ILE A 155 9.07 31.11 -16.02
C ILE A 155 8.89 32.51 -15.40
N PHE A 156 8.80 32.61 -14.08
CA PHE A 156 8.67 33.87 -13.35
C PHE A 156 10.02 34.59 -13.17
N GLY A 157 11.14 33.88 -13.34
CA GLY A 157 12.48 34.43 -13.20
C GLY A 157 13.02 35.06 -14.49
N ALA A 158 13.49 36.31 -14.45
CA ALA A 158 14.16 37.00 -15.56
C ALA A 158 15.66 36.63 -15.64
N LYS A 159 16.41 36.85 -14.56
CA LYS A 159 17.81 36.43 -14.38
C LYS A 159 17.85 35.44 -13.21
N LYS A 160 18.55 34.32 -13.39
CA LYS A 160 18.50 33.17 -12.48
C LYS A 160 19.89 32.82 -11.99
N ILE A 161 20.00 32.48 -10.70
CA ILE A 161 21.15 31.78 -10.14
C ILE A 161 20.66 30.53 -9.39
N TYR A 162 21.55 29.55 -9.27
CA TYR A 162 21.40 28.43 -8.35
C TYR A 162 22.19 28.78 -7.09
N ALA A 163 21.55 28.70 -5.92
CA ALA A 163 22.19 29.02 -4.66
C ALA A 163 23.19 27.93 -4.23
N LEU A 164 22.97 26.68 -4.68
CA LEU A 164 23.79 25.54 -4.29
C LEU A 164 24.63 25.02 -5.47
N ASP A 165 25.78 24.44 -5.18
CA ASP A 165 26.57 23.68 -6.15
C ASP A 165 26.09 22.21 -6.24
N ASP A 166 26.72 21.41 -7.11
CA ASP A 166 26.36 20.00 -7.30
C ASP A 166 26.70 19.11 -6.06
N ASN A 167 27.45 19.64 -5.08
CA ASN A 167 27.70 19.02 -3.77
C ASN A 167 26.71 19.50 -2.70
N MET A 168 25.65 20.23 -3.08
CA MET A 168 24.67 20.83 -2.18
C MET A 168 25.27 21.82 -1.17
N GLN A 169 26.36 22.50 -1.54
CA GLN A 169 26.98 23.56 -0.74
C GLN A 169 26.55 24.94 -1.23
N LEU A 170 26.33 25.87 -0.30
CA LEU A 170 25.89 27.23 -0.60
C LEU A 170 27.02 28.03 -1.29
N ASN A 171 26.76 28.52 -2.51
CA ASN A 171 27.66 29.44 -3.19
C ASN A 171 27.41 30.88 -2.69
N ILE A 172 27.98 31.20 -1.53
CA ILE A 172 27.77 32.47 -0.85
C ILE A 172 28.25 33.68 -1.67
N ASN A 173 29.34 33.54 -2.42
CA ASN A 173 29.89 34.63 -3.24
C ASN A 173 28.92 35.00 -4.36
N GLN A 174 28.43 34.00 -5.11
CA GLN A 174 27.45 34.21 -6.17
C GLN A 174 26.13 34.76 -5.63
N LEU A 175 25.69 34.28 -4.46
CA LEU A 175 24.49 34.79 -3.80
C LEU A 175 24.64 36.28 -3.45
N ASN A 176 25.74 36.68 -2.80
CA ASN A 176 25.97 38.06 -2.41
C ASN A 176 26.09 39.01 -3.62
N GLU A 177 26.82 38.60 -4.67
CA GLU A 177 26.90 39.37 -5.92
C GLU A 177 25.52 39.60 -6.54
N PHE A 178 24.67 38.57 -6.52
CA PHE A 178 23.32 38.65 -7.05
C PHE A 178 22.43 39.58 -6.22
N LEU A 179 22.48 39.46 -4.89
CA LEU A 179 21.70 40.30 -3.98
C LEU A 179 22.12 41.76 -4.07
N GLU A 180 23.43 42.06 -4.14
CA GLU A 180 23.93 43.44 -4.28
C GLU A 180 23.47 44.06 -5.62
N LYS A 181 23.56 43.29 -6.71
CA LYS A 181 23.10 43.73 -8.04
C LYS A 181 21.61 44.06 -8.09
N TYR A 182 20.78 43.33 -7.33
CA TYR A 182 19.32 43.48 -7.35
C TYR A 182 18.74 44.04 -6.04
N LYS A 183 19.56 44.69 -5.19
CA LYS A 183 19.17 45.17 -3.85
C LYS A 183 17.96 46.10 -3.79
N ASN A 184 17.58 46.72 -4.92
CA ASN A 184 16.43 47.62 -5.04
C ASN A 184 15.21 47.00 -5.74
N GLN A 185 15.25 45.71 -6.04
CA GLN A 185 14.18 44.98 -6.71
C GLN A 185 13.63 43.87 -5.80
N LYS A 186 12.39 43.45 -6.06
CA LYS A 186 11.86 42.21 -5.46
C LYS A 186 12.57 41.01 -6.09
N ILE A 187 12.90 40.03 -5.27
CA ILE A 187 13.61 38.81 -5.71
C ILE A 187 12.71 37.61 -5.45
N LEU A 188 12.57 36.72 -6.43
CA LEU A 188 11.85 35.46 -6.26
C LEU A 188 12.82 34.36 -5.80
N LEU A 189 12.55 33.75 -4.66
CA LEU A 189 13.23 32.53 -4.21
C LEU A 189 12.32 31.34 -4.49
N PHE A 190 12.90 30.25 -5.01
CA PHE A 190 12.20 28.99 -5.16
C PHE A 190 13.05 27.81 -4.70
N GLY A 191 12.46 26.90 -3.95
CA GLY A 191 13.13 25.65 -3.56
C GLY A 191 12.17 24.67 -2.86
N PHE A 192 12.65 23.46 -2.61
CA PHE A 192 11.87 22.47 -1.83
C PHE A 192 12.15 22.65 -0.35
N THR A 193 11.12 22.51 0.50
CA THR A 193 11.19 22.88 1.93
C THR A 193 12.34 22.20 2.66
N PHE A 194 12.56 20.90 2.43
CA PHE A 194 13.67 20.16 3.02
C PHE A 194 15.04 20.70 2.58
N VAL A 195 15.21 21.02 1.30
CA VAL A 195 16.49 21.53 0.74
C VAL A 195 16.79 22.91 1.30
N ILE A 196 15.78 23.78 1.34
CA ILE A 196 15.88 25.11 1.95
C ILE A 196 16.30 24.97 3.42
N TRP A 197 15.67 24.08 4.17
CA TRP A 197 16.01 23.92 5.58
C TRP A 197 17.44 23.38 5.79
N GLN A 198 17.79 22.27 5.14
CA GLN A 198 19.05 21.58 5.39
C GLN A 198 20.27 22.31 4.84
N HIS A 199 20.19 22.79 3.60
CA HIS A 199 21.36 23.26 2.86
C HIS A 199 21.43 24.79 2.76
N PHE A 200 20.32 25.49 2.98
CA PHE A 200 20.29 26.94 2.93
C PHE A 200 20.20 27.54 4.33
N TYR A 201 19.13 27.27 5.08
CA TYR A 201 18.92 27.83 6.41
C TYR A 201 20.04 27.46 7.40
N LYS A 202 20.37 26.17 7.56
CA LYS A 202 21.43 25.74 8.49
C LYS A 202 22.80 26.35 8.14
N GLU A 203 23.08 26.51 6.85
CA GLU A 203 24.32 27.14 6.40
C GLU A 203 24.33 28.65 6.68
N LEU A 204 23.19 29.35 6.52
CA LEU A 204 23.06 30.76 6.94
C LEU A 204 23.28 30.93 8.45
N VAL A 205 22.82 29.98 9.27
CA VAL A 205 23.08 29.99 10.73
C VAL A 205 24.58 29.86 11.00
N ARG A 206 25.27 28.92 10.33
CA ARG A 206 26.73 28.74 10.45
C ARG A 206 27.48 30.02 10.07
N LEU A 207 27.15 30.61 8.92
CA LEU A 207 27.74 31.84 8.38
C LEU A 207 27.51 33.06 9.29
N LYS A 208 26.33 33.16 9.94
CA LYS A 208 26.08 34.21 10.93
C LYS A 208 27.02 34.12 12.13
N GLY A 209 27.42 32.91 12.52
CA GLY A 209 28.47 32.68 13.52
C GLY A 209 29.85 33.19 13.11
N GLU A 210 30.10 33.28 11.79
CA GLU A 210 31.33 33.81 11.19
C GLU A 210 31.22 35.31 10.85
N GLY A 211 30.12 35.97 11.23
CA GLY A 211 29.88 37.39 10.97
C GLY A 211 29.33 37.71 9.58
N ILE A 212 29.07 36.69 8.74
CA ILE A 212 28.48 36.87 7.40
C ILE A 212 26.95 36.89 7.53
N ARG A 213 26.32 37.94 6.99
CA ARG A 213 24.87 38.09 6.98
C ARG A 213 24.33 38.21 5.56
N VAL A 214 23.18 37.61 5.33
CA VAL A 214 22.46 37.64 4.06
C VAL A 214 21.12 38.35 4.28
N ASP A 215 20.81 39.36 3.47
CA ASP A 215 19.54 40.08 3.52
C ASP A 215 18.61 39.64 2.38
N LEU A 216 17.50 39.03 2.76
CA LEU A 216 16.40 38.57 1.92
C LEU A 216 15.08 39.27 2.27
N SER A 217 15.13 40.45 2.91
CA SER A 217 13.94 41.23 3.28
C SER A 217 13.06 41.66 2.11
N LYS A 218 13.62 41.75 0.89
CA LYS A 218 12.89 42.03 -0.36
C LYS A 218 12.56 40.78 -1.18
N ALA A 219 12.88 39.59 -0.66
CA ALA A 219 12.60 38.33 -1.33
C ALA A 219 11.18 37.83 -1.02
N ILE A 220 10.61 37.14 -2.01
CA ILE A 220 9.41 36.32 -1.88
C ILE A 220 9.86 34.87 -2.08
N LEU A 221 9.67 34.02 -1.08
CA LEU A 221 9.94 32.59 -1.19
C LEU A 221 8.66 31.85 -1.56
N ILE A 222 8.72 31.10 -2.66
CA ILE A 222 7.75 30.04 -2.94
C ILE A 222 8.46 28.71 -2.71
N HIS A 223 7.86 27.85 -1.89
CA HIS A 223 8.40 26.52 -1.65
C HIS A 223 7.31 25.46 -1.69
N GLY A 224 7.69 24.19 -1.81
CA GLY A 224 6.76 23.08 -1.82
C GLY A 224 7.40 21.76 -1.43
N GLY A 225 6.59 20.84 -0.90
CA GLY A 225 7.00 19.46 -0.56
C GLY A 225 8.05 19.33 0.56
N GLY A 226 8.40 18.11 0.95
CA GLY A 226 9.53 17.82 1.84
C GLY A 226 9.32 18.01 3.35
N TRP A 227 8.09 18.28 3.79
CA TRP A 227 7.76 18.43 5.22
C TRP A 227 8.01 17.18 6.08
N LYS A 228 7.88 15.97 5.52
CA LYS A 228 7.95 14.70 6.27
C LYS A 228 9.23 14.52 7.10
N ARG A 229 10.39 14.91 6.58
CA ARG A 229 11.67 14.75 7.31
C ARG A 229 11.91 15.83 8.36
N LEU A 230 11.26 16.98 8.20
CA LEU A 230 11.33 18.09 9.15
C LEU A 230 10.55 17.80 10.43
N ILE A 231 9.59 16.85 10.38
CA ILE A 231 8.89 16.34 11.55
C ILE A 231 9.88 15.75 12.58
N ASN A 232 10.91 15.02 12.13
CA ASN A 232 11.94 14.46 13.01
C ASN A 232 12.83 15.53 13.67
N GLU A 233 12.89 16.74 13.09
CA GLU A 233 13.59 17.90 13.66
C GLU A 233 12.64 18.83 14.42
N ALA A 234 11.37 18.42 14.62
CA ALA A 234 10.31 19.20 15.25
C ALA A 234 10.06 20.58 14.59
N VAL A 235 10.31 20.70 13.29
CA VAL A 235 10.12 21.94 12.54
C VAL A 235 8.75 21.95 11.89
N ASN A 236 7.88 22.82 12.40
CA ASN A 236 6.55 23.08 11.83
C ASN A 236 6.58 24.33 10.92
N PRO A 237 5.51 24.62 10.16
CA PRO A 237 5.49 25.77 9.25
C PRO A 237 5.72 27.14 9.91
N GLU A 238 5.23 27.33 11.13
CA GLU A 238 5.39 28.59 11.87
C GLU A 238 6.85 28.81 12.28
N GLU A 239 7.50 27.74 12.76
CA GLU A 239 8.92 27.75 13.10
C GLU A 239 9.79 27.97 11.86
N PHE A 240 9.46 27.30 10.76
CA PHE A 240 10.17 27.48 9.48
C PHE A 240 10.16 28.95 9.04
N ASN A 241 8.99 29.59 9.09
CA ASN A 241 8.82 30.99 8.71
C ASN A 241 9.56 31.93 9.67
N THR A 242 9.41 31.73 10.98
CA THR A 242 10.04 32.58 12.01
C THR A 242 11.56 32.53 11.91
N ARG A 243 12.14 31.33 11.77
CA ARG A 243 13.60 31.20 11.70
C ARG A 243 14.21 31.79 10.42
N LEU A 244 13.53 31.65 9.27
CA LEU A 244 13.97 32.29 8.03
C LEU A 244 13.89 33.81 8.12
N LYS A 245 12.84 34.34 8.74
CA LYS A 245 12.72 35.77 9.03
C LYS A 245 13.85 36.26 9.93
N ASP A 246 14.17 35.54 11.00
CA ASP A 246 15.18 35.95 11.97
C ASP A 246 16.62 35.85 11.43
N ILE A 247 16.90 34.88 10.55
CA ILE A 247 18.25 34.68 10.02
C ILE A 247 18.58 35.61 8.86
N CYS A 248 17.61 35.88 7.97
CA CYS A 248 17.85 36.62 6.73
C CYS A 248 16.75 37.63 6.36
N GLY A 249 15.80 37.92 7.24
CA GLY A 249 14.77 38.95 7.01
C GLY A 249 13.63 38.54 6.08
N LEU A 250 13.58 37.28 5.63
CA LEU A 250 12.59 36.79 4.67
C LEU A 250 11.17 36.80 5.28
N ASN A 251 10.30 37.71 4.82
CA ASN A 251 8.97 37.94 5.40
C ASN A 251 7.80 37.42 4.55
N SER A 252 8.01 37.19 3.26
CA SER A 252 6.99 36.71 2.33
C SER A 252 7.34 35.28 1.93
N ILE A 253 6.67 34.33 2.57
CA ILE A 253 6.91 32.89 2.41
C ILE A 253 5.58 32.23 2.09
N HIS A 254 5.52 31.54 0.97
CA HIS A 254 4.32 30.88 0.46
C HIS A 254 4.64 29.42 0.14
N ASP A 255 4.03 28.50 0.89
CA ASP A 255 4.00 27.10 0.50
C ASP A 255 3.03 26.90 -0.70
N TYR A 256 3.18 25.82 -1.44
CA TYR A 256 2.18 25.39 -2.41
C TYR A 256 1.95 23.87 -2.37
N TYR A 257 0.70 23.49 -2.56
CA TYR A 257 0.30 22.12 -2.80
C TYR A 257 -0.02 21.90 -4.28
N GLY A 258 0.49 20.82 -4.85
CA GLY A 258 0.29 20.48 -6.26
C GLY A 258 0.87 19.11 -6.61
N MET A 259 0.45 18.59 -7.76
CA MET A 259 0.84 17.27 -8.26
C MET A 259 0.93 17.27 -9.78
N VAL A 260 1.70 16.33 -10.34
CA VAL A 260 1.92 16.26 -11.79
C VAL A 260 0.61 15.99 -12.55
N GLU A 261 -0.28 15.22 -11.94
CA GLU A 261 -1.59 14.83 -12.46
C GLU A 261 -2.57 16.00 -12.58
N GLN A 262 -2.33 17.12 -11.90
CA GLN A 262 -3.11 18.37 -12.01
C GLN A 262 -2.23 19.60 -12.19
N THR A 263 -1.14 19.45 -12.97
CA THR A 263 -0.24 20.56 -13.29
C THR A 263 -1.03 21.78 -13.79
N GLY A 264 -0.63 22.98 -13.36
CA GLY A 264 -1.33 24.23 -13.67
C GLY A 264 -2.24 24.73 -12.55
N CYS A 265 -2.99 23.83 -11.92
CA CYS A 265 -3.93 24.12 -10.83
C CYS A 265 -3.30 23.91 -9.46
N ILE A 266 -2.29 24.71 -9.12
CA ILE A 266 -1.66 24.67 -7.80
C ILE A 266 -2.47 25.41 -6.74
N TYR A 267 -2.35 24.98 -5.49
CA TYR A 267 -2.97 25.63 -4.33
C TYR A 267 -1.89 26.38 -3.57
N MET A 268 -1.92 27.71 -3.64
CA MET A 268 -0.93 28.57 -3.00
C MET A 268 -1.35 28.91 -1.57
N GLN A 269 -0.38 28.97 -0.67
CA GLN A 269 -0.57 29.40 0.72
C GLN A 269 -0.64 30.93 0.80
N CYS A 270 -1.70 31.46 1.41
CA CYS A 270 -1.83 32.89 1.67
C CYS A 270 -1.05 33.31 2.92
N GLU A 271 -1.08 34.61 3.20
CA GLU A 271 -0.40 35.27 4.32
C GLU A 271 -0.91 34.77 5.69
N CYS A 272 -2.12 34.19 5.75
CA CYS A 272 -2.68 33.56 6.95
C CYS A 272 -2.24 32.09 7.13
N GLY A 273 -1.41 31.54 6.22
CA GLY A 273 -0.97 30.15 6.28
C GLY A 273 -1.99 29.13 5.72
N HIS A 274 -3.02 29.58 5.02
CA HIS A 274 -4.05 28.71 4.42
C HIS A 274 -3.79 28.45 2.94
N LEU A 275 -3.97 27.20 2.47
CA LEU A 275 -3.92 26.88 1.04
C LEU A 275 -5.26 27.25 0.38
N HIS A 276 -5.24 27.93 -0.76
CA HIS A 276 -6.44 28.41 -1.44
C HIS A 276 -6.73 27.71 -2.77
N ALA A 277 -8.00 27.36 -2.98
CA ALA A 277 -8.51 26.85 -4.23
C ALA A 277 -9.03 27.98 -5.15
N SER A 278 -8.32 28.21 -6.26
CA SER A 278 -8.70 29.21 -7.28
C SER A 278 -9.97 28.83 -8.04
N ILE A 279 -10.47 29.65 -8.96
CA ILE A 279 -11.59 29.29 -9.84
C ILE A 279 -11.27 28.12 -10.78
N PHE A 280 -9.99 27.86 -11.07
CA PHE A 280 -9.58 26.83 -12.03
C PHE A 280 -9.64 25.41 -11.45
N SER A 281 -9.76 25.31 -10.13
CA SER A 281 -9.72 24.07 -9.38
C SER A 281 -10.59 24.13 -8.12
N ASP A 282 -10.80 22.99 -7.50
CA ASP A 282 -11.38 22.97 -6.16
C ASP A 282 -10.93 21.76 -5.35
N VAL A 283 -11.13 21.85 -4.04
CA VAL A 283 -10.81 20.78 -3.11
C VAL A 283 -12.08 20.29 -2.42
N LEU A 284 -12.22 18.98 -2.32
CA LEU A 284 -13.25 18.28 -1.56
C LEU A 284 -12.56 17.40 -0.54
N ILE A 285 -13.11 17.30 0.66
CA ILE A 285 -12.66 16.36 1.69
C ILE A 285 -13.66 15.23 1.72
N ARG A 286 -13.20 14.01 1.50
CA ARG A 286 -14.02 12.81 1.36
C ARG A 286 -13.94 11.97 2.62
N ASN A 287 -15.09 11.60 3.15
CA ASN A 287 -15.15 10.66 4.25
C ASN A 287 -14.60 9.31 3.77
N PRO A 288 -13.57 8.75 4.42
CA PRO A 288 -13.01 7.47 3.98
C PRO A 288 -14.00 6.31 4.04
N LYS A 289 -15.02 6.40 4.90
CA LYS A 289 -16.01 5.34 5.06
C LYS A 289 -16.89 5.17 3.83
N ASP A 290 -17.27 6.22 3.11
CA ASP A 290 -18.26 6.12 2.01
C ASP A 290 -17.98 7.08 0.83
N PHE A 291 -16.91 7.86 0.91
CA PHE A 291 -16.59 8.95 -0.02
C PHE A 291 -17.66 10.04 -0.15
N SER A 292 -18.52 10.21 0.86
CA SER A 292 -19.34 11.42 1.00
C SER A 292 -18.46 12.65 1.22
N VAL A 293 -18.97 13.85 0.89
CA VAL A 293 -18.24 15.10 1.16
C VAL A 293 -18.39 15.46 2.64
N CYS A 294 -17.26 15.63 3.32
CA CYS A 294 -17.16 16.07 4.71
C CYS A 294 -17.60 17.53 4.89
N ALA A 295 -18.13 17.84 6.06
CA ALA A 295 -18.42 19.21 6.45
C ALA A 295 -17.11 20.00 6.72
N PRO A 296 -17.14 21.35 6.65
CA PRO A 296 -16.01 22.16 7.10
C PRO A 296 -15.60 21.80 8.53
N GLY A 297 -14.30 21.69 8.79
CA GLY A 297 -13.76 21.27 10.09
C GLY A 297 -13.56 19.75 10.25
N GLU A 298 -14.10 18.92 9.36
CA GLU A 298 -13.91 17.46 9.40
C GLU A 298 -12.69 17.03 8.59
N LYS A 299 -12.01 15.98 9.09
CA LYS A 299 -10.85 15.37 8.43
C LYS A 299 -11.30 14.30 7.44
N GLY A 300 -10.61 14.20 6.32
CA GLY A 300 -10.84 13.14 5.36
C GLY A 300 -9.82 13.13 4.23
N ILE A 301 -10.08 12.31 3.22
CA ILE A 301 -9.22 12.13 2.06
C ILE A 301 -9.42 13.30 1.12
N ILE A 302 -8.34 13.92 0.67
CA ILE A 302 -8.41 15.03 -0.26
C ILE A 302 -8.77 14.50 -1.65
N GLN A 303 -9.84 15.03 -2.24
CA GLN A 303 -10.09 15.01 -3.67
C GLN A 303 -9.82 16.40 -4.24
N VAL A 304 -9.15 16.44 -5.39
CA VAL A 304 -8.87 17.67 -6.13
C VAL A 304 -9.55 17.63 -7.50
N VAL A 305 -10.11 18.74 -7.92
CA VAL A 305 -10.72 18.89 -9.25
C VAL A 305 -10.04 20.01 -10.04
N SER A 306 -10.01 19.89 -11.36
CA SER A 306 -9.34 20.83 -12.26
C SER A 306 -10.09 21.00 -13.56
N THR A 307 -10.21 22.25 -14.02
CA THR A 307 -10.91 22.64 -15.27
C THR A 307 -10.08 22.45 -16.54
N ILE A 308 -8.80 22.06 -16.40
CA ILE A 308 -7.77 22.02 -17.45
C ILE A 308 -7.67 20.70 -18.22
N PRO A 309 -7.70 19.51 -17.58
CA PRO A 309 -7.28 18.27 -18.25
C PRO A 309 -8.22 17.91 -19.40
N GLU A 310 -7.83 18.20 -20.65
CA GLU A 310 -8.57 17.80 -21.85
C GLU A 310 -7.93 16.56 -22.49
N SER A 311 -6.59 16.45 -22.48
CA SER A 311 -5.90 15.32 -23.12
C SER A 311 -5.94 14.00 -22.33
N TYR A 312 -6.36 14.01 -21.07
CA TYR A 312 -6.45 12.84 -20.18
C TYR A 312 -7.51 13.07 -19.10
N PRO A 313 -8.14 12.01 -18.54
CA PRO A 313 -9.22 12.13 -17.53
C PRO A 313 -8.68 12.49 -16.14
N GLY A 314 -7.99 13.62 -16.01
CA GLY A 314 -7.37 14.11 -14.78
C GLY A 314 -8.18 15.14 -14.00
N HIS A 315 -9.40 15.44 -14.44
CA HIS A 315 -10.21 16.56 -13.96
C HIS A 315 -10.81 16.35 -12.57
N SER A 316 -10.87 15.11 -12.07
CA SER A 316 -11.41 14.77 -10.74
C SER A 316 -10.64 13.60 -10.13
N LEU A 317 -9.78 13.89 -9.15
CA LEU A 317 -8.83 12.91 -8.62
C LEU A 317 -8.95 12.77 -7.11
N LEU A 318 -9.11 11.53 -6.63
CA LEU A 318 -8.95 11.18 -5.22
C LEU A 318 -7.47 10.95 -4.94
N THR A 319 -6.93 11.72 -4.00
CA THR A 319 -5.53 11.65 -3.59
C THR A 319 -5.35 10.58 -2.50
N GLU A 320 -4.14 10.50 -1.96
CA GLU A 320 -3.81 9.71 -0.76
C GLU A 320 -3.31 10.63 0.37
N ASP A 321 -3.67 11.90 0.29
CA ASP A 321 -3.35 12.92 1.27
C ASP A 321 -4.60 13.21 2.13
N GLU A 322 -4.39 13.45 3.41
CA GLU A 322 -5.44 13.79 4.38
C GLU A 322 -5.49 15.30 4.58
N GLY A 323 -6.70 15.86 4.66
CA GLY A 323 -6.90 17.29 4.83
C GLY A 323 -8.21 17.67 5.50
N ILE A 324 -8.39 18.97 5.63
CA ILE A 324 -9.53 19.62 6.31
C ILE A 324 -9.85 20.95 5.61
N ILE A 325 -11.13 21.19 5.30
CA ILE A 325 -11.59 22.51 4.88
C ILE A 325 -11.71 23.40 6.12
N LEU A 326 -11.14 24.61 6.04
CA LEU A 326 -11.17 25.58 7.14
C LEU A 326 -12.27 26.62 6.97
N GLY A 327 -12.65 26.93 5.73
CA GLY A 327 -13.70 27.89 5.40
C GLY A 327 -13.80 28.12 3.90
N GLU A 328 -14.69 29.03 3.50
CA GLU A 328 -15.00 29.35 2.11
C GLU A 328 -15.50 30.80 2.02
N ASP A 329 -14.89 31.59 1.14
CA ASP A 329 -15.18 33.02 0.92
C ASP A 329 -14.92 33.96 2.12
N ASP A 330 -14.56 33.44 3.29
CA ASP A 330 -14.40 34.17 4.56
C ASP A 330 -12.96 34.20 5.10
N CYS A 331 -11.97 33.85 4.27
CA CYS A 331 -10.57 33.92 4.67
C CYS A 331 -10.16 35.39 4.96
N PRO A 332 -9.45 35.68 6.07
CA PRO A 332 -8.99 37.04 6.37
C PRO A 332 -8.09 37.68 5.31
N CYS A 333 -7.50 36.89 4.40
CA CYS A 333 -6.71 37.41 3.28
C CYS A 333 -7.57 38.01 2.14
N GLY A 334 -8.91 37.85 2.19
CA GLY A 334 -9.86 38.39 1.22
C GLY A 334 -10.00 37.60 -0.09
N ARG A 335 -9.23 36.52 -0.28
CA ARG A 335 -9.37 35.63 -1.44
C ARG A 335 -10.61 34.74 -1.28
N LYS A 336 -11.47 34.73 -2.30
CA LYS A 336 -12.65 33.87 -2.35
C LYS A 336 -12.32 32.41 -2.70
N GLY A 337 -13.30 31.54 -2.52
CA GLY A 337 -13.21 30.10 -2.65
C GLY A 337 -12.78 29.42 -1.35
N LYS A 338 -12.73 28.08 -1.40
CA LYS A 338 -12.32 27.26 -0.25
C LYS A 338 -10.85 27.47 0.09
N TYR A 339 -10.58 27.39 1.38
CA TYR A 339 -9.23 27.28 1.90
C TYR A 339 -9.11 26.14 2.90
N PHE A 340 -7.95 25.50 2.94
CA PHE A 340 -7.76 24.20 3.57
C PHE A 340 -6.35 24.01 4.11
N LYS A 341 -6.16 22.93 4.86
CA LYS A 341 -4.85 22.45 5.34
C LYS A 341 -4.64 20.99 4.97
N ILE A 342 -3.39 20.64 4.66
CA ILE A 342 -2.92 19.26 4.55
C ILE A 342 -2.48 18.79 5.94
N LEU A 343 -2.97 17.65 6.37
CA LEU A 343 -2.59 17.04 7.66
C LEU A 343 -1.46 16.02 7.48
N GLY A 344 -1.36 15.41 6.30
CA GLY A 344 -0.32 14.46 5.97
C GLY A 344 -0.75 13.51 4.87
N ARG A 345 -0.10 12.34 4.82
CA ARG A 345 -0.54 11.22 3.99
C ARG A 345 -1.33 10.23 4.82
N LEU A 346 -2.23 9.51 4.17
CA LEU A 346 -2.87 8.36 4.80
C LEU A 346 -1.79 7.36 5.26
N GLN A 347 -1.98 6.80 6.44
CA GLN A 347 -1.10 5.76 6.96
C GLN A 347 -1.11 4.57 6.00
N ASN A 348 0.07 3.96 5.77
CA ASN A 348 0.28 2.88 4.79
C ASN A 348 0.06 3.26 3.31
N ALA A 349 -0.20 4.53 2.97
CA ALA A 349 -0.16 4.98 1.57
C ALA A 349 1.25 4.88 0.99
N GLU A 350 1.34 4.71 -0.32
CA GLU A 350 2.62 4.69 -1.02
C GLU A 350 3.36 6.02 -0.80
N ILE A 351 4.69 5.97 -0.65
CA ILE A 351 5.48 7.18 -0.44
C ILE A 351 5.55 7.94 -1.78
N ARG A 352 4.89 9.09 -1.90
CA ARG A 352 5.16 10.11 -2.92
C ARG A 352 5.72 11.37 -2.24
N GLY A 353 6.70 11.99 -2.89
CA GLY A 353 7.42 13.16 -2.38
C GLY A 353 8.85 13.22 -2.93
N CYS A 354 9.20 14.33 -3.56
CA CYS A 354 10.31 14.42 -4.52
C CYS A 354 11.62 14.96 -3.93
N SER A 355 11.59 15.44 -2.68
CA SER A 355 12.81 15.80 -1.95
C SER A 355 13.50 14.57 -1.33
N ASP A 356 12.77 13.46 -1.18
CA ASP A 356 13.21 12.31 -0.38
C ASP A 356 14.18 11.37 -1.09
N THR A 357 14.20 11.33 -2.43
CA THR A 357 15.04 10.41 -3.22
C THR A 357 16.53 10.69 -3.07
N TYR A 358 16.94 11.96 -3.09
CA TYR A 358 18.34 12.36 -2.91
C TYR A 358 18.94 11.87 -1.58
N ALA A 359 18.17 11.94 -0.49
CA ALA A 359 18.65 11.53 0.82
C ALA A 359 18.64 10.00 1.03
N VAL A 360 17.87 9.24 0.24
CA VAL A 360 17.95 7.76 0.21
C VAL A 360 19.23 7.32 -0.52
N ASP A 361 19.58 7.99 -1.62
CA ASP A 361 20.81 7.69 -2.36
C ASP A 361 22.07 8.11 -1.57
N HIS A 362 22.00 9.17 -0.76
CA HIS A 362 23.09 9.55 0.15
C HIS A 362 23.25 8.58 1.32
N ALA A 363 22.16 8.14 1.96
CA ALA A 363 22.21 7.15 3.04
C ALA A 363 22.70 5.77 2.57
N LYS A 364 22.36 5.36 1.33
CA LYS A 364 22.91 4.14 0.71
C LYS A 364 24.41 4.24 0.47
N LYS A 365 24.90 5.39 -0.02
CA LYS A 365 26.33 5.60 -0.28
C LYS A 365 27.21 5.62 0.97
N GLU A 366 26.65 5.91 2.14
CA GLU A 366 27.35 5.76 3.43
C GLU A 366 27.30 4.31 3.95
N ALA A 367 26.19 3.58 3.74
CA ALA A 367 26.05 2.20 4.18
C ALA A 367 26.86 1.18 3.35
N ASP A 368 27.10 1.45 2.07
CA ASP A 368 27.82 0.54 1.16
C ASP A 368 29.36 0.52 1.37
N LYS A 369 29.91 1.30 2.30
CA LYS A 369 31.36 1.34 2.56
C LYS A 369 31.88 0.29 3.55
N ASP A 370 31.01 -0.41 4.29
CA ASP A 370 31.41 -1.29 5.41
C ASP A 370 31.14 -2.81 5.21
N ALA A 371 30.75 -3.26 4.01
CA ALA A 371 30.02 -4.52 3.87
C ALA A 371 30.77 -5.74 3.30
N HIS A 372 32.10 -5.91 3.43
CA HIS A 372 32.79 -7.14 2.97
C HIS A 372 33.80 -7.71 4.00
N THR A 373 33.31 -8.47 5.00
CA THR A 373 34.08 -9.53 5.69
C THR A 373 33.15 -10.62 6.23
N ASP A 374 33.44 -11.89 5.94
CA ASP A 374 32.62 -13.08 6.28
C ASP A 374 32.50 -13.38 7.79
N GLY A 375 33.22 -12.67 8.65
CA GLY A 375 33.25 -12.92 10.11
C GLY A 375 32.05 -12.43 10.92
N ASN A 376 31.07 -11.74 10.32
CA ASN A 376 30.06 -10.98 11.09
C ASN A 376 28.59 -11.15 10.67
N VAL A 377 28.24 -12.21 9.92
CA VAL A 377 26.84 -12.49 9.50
C VAL A 377 25.92 -12.69 10.71
N LEU A 378 26.34 -13.53 11.67
CA LEU A 378 25.54 -13.90 12.85
C LEU A 378 25.23 -12.73 13.80
N ASN A 379 26.05 -11.67 13.81
CA ASN A 379 25.86 -10.51 14.67
C ASN A 379 24.83 -9.52 14.09
N ARG A 380 24.48 -9.65 12.80
CA ARG A 380 23.44 -8.85 12.14
C ARG A 380 22.04 -9.45 12.29
N ILE A 381 21.92 -10.57 13.01
CA ILE A 381 20.67 -11.27 13.28
C ILE A 381 20.17 -10.89 14.68
N SER A 382 18.88 -10.54 14.79
CA SER A 382 18.20 -10.41 16.07
C SER A 382 17.60 -11.75 16.48
N TYR A 383 17.89 -12.21 17.70
CA TYR A 383 17.42 -13.48 18.24
C TYR A 383 16.24 -13.24 19.16
N LEU A 384 15.08 -13.76 18.78
CA LEU A 384 13.86 -13.67 19.57
C LEU A 384 13.74 -14.85 20.53
N VAL A 385 14.12 -16.06 20.11
CA VAL A 385 14.24 -17.27 20.95
C VAL A 385 15.49 -18.01 20.49
N GLY A 386 16.24 -18.57 21.44
CA GLY A 386 17.59 -19.08 21.19
C GLY A 386 18.62 -17.96 21.14
N ASP A 387 19.83 -18.29 20.70
CA ASP A 387 20.94 -17.35 20.61
C ASP A 387 21.92 -17.75 19.50
N LYS A 388 22.98 -16.95 19.34
CA LYS A 388 24.06 -17.19 18.37
C LYS A 388 24.74 -18.55 18.56
N SER A 389 24.89 -19.02 19.80
CA SER A 389 25.52 -20.32 20.10
C SER A 389 24.63 -21.47 19.65
N ILE A 390 23.32 -21.39 19.95
CA ILE A 390 22.33 -22.38 19.50
C ILE A 390 22.31 -22.44 17.97
N LEU A 391 22.25 -21.29 17.29
CA LEU A 391 22.27 -21.25 15.83
C LEU A 391 23.55 -21.87 15.25
N GLY A 392 24.72 -21.50 15.79
CA GLY A 392 26.01 -22.01 15.31
C GLY A 392 26.21 -23.51 15.51
N ASN A 393 25.56 -24.12 16.51
CA ASN A 393 25.68 -25.54 16.82
C ASN A 393 24.52 -26.40 16.27
N MET A 394 23.58 -25.80 15.53
CA MET A 394 22.32 -26.48 15.18
C MET A 394 22.50 -27.70 14.26
N GLN A 395 23.52 -27.71 13.39
CA GLN A 395 23.83 -28.85 12.53
C GLN A 395 24.31 -30.09 13.29
N SER A 396 24.74 -29.93 14.54
CA SER A 396 25.18 -31.02 15.41
C SER A 396 24.06 -31.60 16.27
N VAL A 397 22.85 -31.05 16.18
CA VAL A 397 21.68 -31.53 16.95
C VAL A 397 21.15 -32.82 16.31
N PHE A 398 21.02 -33.87 17.11
CA PHE A 398 20.43 -35.13 16.65
C PHE A 398 18.96 -34.96 16.27
N THR A 399 18.50 -35.67 15.26
CA THR A 399 17.08 -35.67 14.90
C THR A 399 16.29 -36.57 15.85
N LYS A 400 15.01 -36.21 16.07
CA LYS A 400 14.08 -36.99 16.89
C LYS A 400 13.12 -37.79 16.01
N GLU A 401 12.53 -38.82 16.59
CA GLU A 401 11.46 -39.59 15.95
C GLU A 401 10.22 -38.69 15.77
N ILE A 402 9.44 -38.96 14.73
CA ILE A 402 8.16 -38.27 14.53
C ILE A 402 7.24 -38.42 15.75
N PHE A 403 6.61 -37.33 16.18
CA PHE A 403 5.78 -37.28 17.39
C PHE A 403 6.49 -37.77 18.67
N ASP A 404 7.77 -37.40 18.82
CA ASP A 404 8.57 -37.58 20.04
C ASP A 404 7.79 -37.09 21.28
N THR A 405 7.81 -37.92 22.33
CA THR A 405 7.01 -37.68 23.54
C THR A 405 7.34 -36.33 24.19
N VAL A 406 8.63 -35.99 24.31
CA VAL A 406 9.04 -34.73 24.95
C VAL A 406 8.62 -33.53 24.13
N ILE A 407 8.71 -33.61 22.79
CA ILE A 407 8.18 -32.58 21.91
C ILE A 407 6.67 -32.42 22.11
N THR A 408 5.89 -33.51 22.10
CA THR A 408 4.42 -33.40 22.24
C THR A 408 3.99 -32.85 23.61
N GLU A 409 4.75 -33.15 24.67
CA GLU A 409 4.53 -32.58 26.00
C GLU A 409 4.88 -31.09 26.06
N PHE A 410 6.02 -30.70 25.49
CA PHE A 410 6.41 -29.30 25.33
C PHE A 410 5.33 -28.48 24.61
N LEU A 411 4.82 -28.97 23.48
CA LEU A 411 3.77 -28.30 22.70
C LEU A 411 2.47 -28.18 23.50
N ASN A 412 2.10 -29.21 24.26
CA ASN A 412 0.92 -29.17 25.12
C ASN A 412 1.07 -28.16 26.27
N ASP A 413 2.28 -27.95 26.79
CA ASP A 413 2.51 -26.93 27.82
C ASP A 413 2.54 -25.51 27.23
N VAL A 414 3.06 -25.33 26.01
CA VAL A 414 2.89 -24.07 25.25
C VAL A 414 1.39 -23.78 25.01
N SER A 415 0.61 -24.79 24.63
CA SER A 415 -0.85 -24.68 24.49
C SER A 415 -1.50 -24.18 25.78
N LYS A 416 -1.18 -24.77 26.94
CA LYS A 416 -1.72 -24.33 28.24
C LYS A 416 -1.37 -22.88 28.56
N GLU A 417 -0.14 -22.45 28.27
CA GLU A 417 0.28 -21.06 28.51
C GLU A 417 -0.51 -20.07 27.63
N LEU A 418 -0.66 -20.39 26.33
CA LEU A 418 -1.45 -19.57 25.41
C LEU A 418 -2.93 -19.51 25.82
N LEU A 419 -3.55 -20.64 26.14
CA LEU A 419 -4.98 -20.70 26.49
C LEU A 419 -5.31 -20.07 27.86
N ARG A 420 -4.32 -19.98 28.77
CA ARG A 420 -4.47 -19.31 30.07
C ARG A 420 -4.27 -17.80 29.98
N SER A 421 -3.48 -17.32 29.01
CA SER A 421 -3.16 -15.91 28.86
C SER A 421 -4.41 -15.07 28.53
N SER A 422 -4.71 -14.08 29.39
CA SER A 422 -5.80 -13.13 29.15
C SER A 422 -5.55 -12.27 27.91
N VAL A 423 -4.28 -11.92 27.65
CA VAL A 423 -3.87 -11.16 26.46
C VAL A 423 -4.08 -11.99 25.21
N ALA A 424 -3.69 -13.28 25.22
CA ALA A 424 -3.86 -14.16 24.05
C ALA A 424 -5.33 -14.35 23.66
N LYS A 425 -6.26 -14.34 24.63
CA LYS A 425 -7.71 -14.45 24.36
C LYS A 425 -8.28 -13.31 23.53
N SER A 426 -7.56 -12.20 23.40
CA SER A 426 -7.94 -11.09 22.51
C SER A 426 -7.59 -11.35 21.04
N PHE A 427 -6.89 -12.45 20.74
CA PHE A 427 -6.38 -12.81 19.41
C PHE A 427 -6.88 -14.21 19.03
N PRO A 428 -7.98 -14.32 18.26
CA PRO A 428 -8.57 -15.61 17.88
C PRO A 428 -7.59 -16.55 17.18
N ASP A 429 -6.73 -16.01 16.31
CA ASP A 429 -5.67 -16.74 15.61
C ASP A 429 -4.64 -17.39 16.57
N VAL A 430 -4.27 -16.71 17.66
CA VAL A 430 -3.40 -17.26 18.72
C VAL A 430 -4.12 -18.35 19.51
N ILE A 431 -5.43 -18.20 19.75
CA ILE A 431 -6.23 -19.20 20.46
C ILE A 431 -6.41 -20.46 19.60
N SER A 432 -6.64 -20.32 18.29
CA SER A 432 -6.68 -21.45 17.35
C SER A 432 -5.36 -22.22 17.35
N LEU A 433 -4.22 -21.53 17.38
CA LEU A 433 -2.91 -22.18 17.56
C LEU A 433 -2.84 -22.93 18.91
N GLY A 434 -3.30 -22.31 20.00
CA GLY A 434 -3.37 -22.96 21.31
C GLY A 434 -4.19 -24.26 21.29
N PHE A 435 -5.36 -24.26 20.65
CA PHE A 435 -6.16 -25.49 20.49
C PHE A 435 -5.50 -26.52 19.59
N TRP A 436 -4.81 -26.08 18.53
CA TRP A 436 -4.09 -26.97 17.63
C TRP A 436 -2.94 -27.70 18.34
N LEU A 437 -2.26 -27.06 19.30
CA LEU A 437 -1.14 -27.61 20.06
C LEU A 437 -1.51 -28.52 21.25
N ARG A 438 -2.79 -28.58 21.65
CA ARG A 438 -3.19 -29.32 22.85
C ARG A 438 -2.99 -30.83 22.69
N LYS A 439 -2.80 -31.56 23.80
CA LYS A 439 -2.61 -33.02 23.82
C LYS A 439 -3.63 -33.81 22.98
N ALA A 440 -4.91 -33.45 23.05
CA ALA A 440 -5.95 -34.12 22.25
C ALA A 440 -5.73 -33.98 20.73
N SER A 441 -5.29 -32.79 20.29
CA SER A 441 -4.96 -32.52 18.88
C SER A 441 -3.70 -33.29 18.46
N MET A 442 -2.66 -33.29 19.30
CA MET A 442 -1.43 -34.05 19.04
C MET A 442 -1.68 -35.56 18.90
N ASN A 443 -2.54 -36.12 19.76
CA ASN A 443 -2.94 -37.53 19.66
C ASN A 443 -3.69 -37.83 18.35
N ASN A 444 -4.55 -36.92 17.91
CA ASN A 444 -5.27 -37.06 16.64
C ASN A 444 -4.32 -36.97 15.44
N LEU A 445 -3.38 -36.02 15.45
CA LEU A 445 -2.34 -35.93 14.42
C LEU A 445 -1.46 -37.17 14.40
N LYS A 446 -1.02 -37.67 15.56
CA LYS A 446 -0.24 -38.91 15.67
C LYS A 446 -0.99 -40.12 15.14
N LYS A 447 -2.31 -40.21 15.38
CA LYS A 447 -3.15 -41.28 14.82
C LYS A 447 -3.31 -41.16 13.30
N LYS A 448 -3.39 -39.93 12.78
CA LYS A 448 -3.63 -39.66 11.35
C LYS A 448 -2.34 -39.79 10.50
N PHE A 449 -1.21 -39.36 11.04
CA PHE A 449 0.06 -39.23 10.32
C PHE A 449 1.20 -40.07 10.90
N GLY A 450 0.99 -40.74 12.03
CA GLY A 450 1.95 -41.72 12.53
C GLY A 450 2.06 -42.87 11.55
N TYR A 451 3.29 -43.23 11.17
CA TYR A 451 3.53 -44.38 10.34
C TYR A 451 3.25 -45.66 11.13
N THR A 452 2.57 -46.62 10.49
CA THR A 452 2.35 -47.97 11.02
C THR A 452 3.13 -49.01 10.24
N ASP A 453 4.12 -48.59 9.45
CA ASP A 453 5.05 -49.50 8.78
C ASP A 453 6.13 -49.96 9.78
N ASN A 454 6.87 -51.02 9.43
CA ASN A 454 7.97 -51.52 10.27
C ASN A 454 9.26 -50.67 10.14
N ASN A 455 9.17 -49.49 9.51
CA ASN A 455 10.31 -48.61 9.28
C ASN A 455 10.44 -47.60 10.41
N ILE A 456 11.62 -46.97 10.53
CA ILE A 456 11.83 -45.88 11.49
C ILE A 456 11.82 -44.54 10.77
N HIS A 457 11.08 -43.56 11.32
CA HIS A 457 10.93 -42.23 10.71
C HIS A 457 11.48 -41.14 11.63
N PHE A 458 12.57 -40.51 11.19
CA PHE A 458 13.23 -39.42 11.89
C PHE A 458 13.07 -38.10 11.14
N GLY A 459 13.23 -36.98 11.84
CA GLY A 459 13.47 -35.69 11.19
C GLY A 459 14.64 -35.77 10.19
N ARG A 460 14.59 -34.91 9.18
CA ARG A 460 15.65 -34.78 8.17
C ARG A 460 16.91 -34.14 8.74
N GLY A 461 16.77 -33.19 9.66
CA GLY A 461 17.91 -32.45 10.23
C GLY A 461 17.51 -31.03 10.61
N VAL A 462 18.19 -30.05 10.02
CA VAL A 462 17.92 -28.63 10.22
C VAL A 462 16.89 -28.12 9.20
N ALA A 463 15.75 -27.62 9.68
CA ALA A 463 14.72 -26.97 8.88
C ALA A 463 14.86 -25.44 8.97
N LEU A 464 15.06 -24.78 7.82
CA LEU A 464 15.04 -23.32 7.70
C LEU A 464 13.66 -22.88 7.21
N HIS A 465 12.98 -22.05 8.00
CA HIS A 465 11.65 -21.53 7.70
C HIS A 465 11.73 -20.02 7.42
N ILE A 466 11.34 -19.61 6.22
CA ILE A 466 11.16 -18.22 5.85
C ILE A 466 9.66 -17.92 5.91
N ALA A 467 9.19 -17.35 7.01
CA ALA A 467 7.76 -17.09 7.23
C ALA A 467 7.26 -15.84 6.47
N PRO A 468 5.95 -15.75 6.16
CA PRO A 468 5.41 -14.63 5.40
C PRO A 468 5.31 -13.38 6.29
N SER A 469 5.50 -12.19 5.71
CA SER A 469 5.51 -10.94 6.49
C SER A 469 4.13 -10.42 6.91
N ASN A 470 3.05 -10.99 6.36
CA ASN A 470 1.67 -10.50 6.48
C ASN A 470 0.75 -11.38 7.32
N VAL A 471 1.13 -12.62 7.66
CA VAL A 471 0.33 -13.52 8.51
C VAL A 471 1.07 -13.82 9.81
N PRO A 472 0.67 -13.22 10.95
CA PRO A 472 1.50 -13.16 12.16
C PRO A 472 1.71 -14.52 12.84
N VAL A 473 0.75 -15.44 12.75
CA VAL A 473 0.81 -16.74 13.46
C VAL A 473 1.45 -17.86 12.59
N ASN A 474 1.58 -17.66 11.28
CA ASN A 474 2.02 -18.72 10.35
C ASN A 474 3.42 -19.30 10.66
N TYR A 475 4.35 -18.45 11.14
CA TYR A 475 5.69 -18.92 11.52
C TYR A 475 5.63 -19.98 12.63
N ALA A 476 4.65 -19.87 13.53
CA ALA A 476 4.48 -20.79 14.65
C ALA A 476 3.94 -22.15 14.18
N TYR A 477 2.93 -22.17 13.30
CA TYR A 477 2.47 -23.41 12.67
C TYR A 477 3.62 -24.13 11.93
N SER A 478 4.43 -23.38 11.17
CA SER A 478 5.57 -23.95 10.46
C SER A 478 6.65 -24.49 11.41
N LEU A 479 6.97 -23.76 12.49
CA LEU A 479 7.88 -24.21 13.55
C LEU A 479 7.41 -25.53 14.17
N PHE A 480 6.14 -25.58 14.59
CA PHE A 480 5.63 -26.72 15.32
C PHE A 480 5.43 -27.94 14.42
N ALA A 481 5.12 -27.77 13.13
CA ALA A 481 5.17 -28.85 12.15
C ALA A 481 6.60 -29.43 12.03
N GLY A 482 7.62 -28.57 11.97
CA GLY A 482 9.02 -28.99 11.95
C GLY A 482 9.46 -29.76 13.20
N LEU A 483 9.07 -29.28 14.38
CA LEU A 483 9.29 -29.97 15.66
C LEU A 483 8.56 -31.31 15.74
N LEU A 484 7.29 -31.38 15.35
CA LEU A 484 6.53 -32.64 15.34
C LEU A 484 7.15 -33.69 14.42
N CYS A 485 7.80 -33.25 13.35
CA CYS A 485 8.55 -34.11 12.44
C CYS A 485 9.98 -34.40 12.91
N GLY A 486 10.40 -33.94 14.10
CA GLY A 486 11.67 -34.26 14.73
C GLY A 486 12.89 -33.46 14.24
N ASN A 487 12.67 -32.30 13.61
CA ASN A 487 13.73 -31.42 13.09
C ASN A 487 14.16 -30.36 14.11
N ALA A 488 15.41 -29.88 13.99
CA ALA A 488 15.84 -28.62 14.58
C ALA A 488 15.46 -27.46 13.65
N ASN A 489 14.97 -26.34 14.18
CA ASN A 489 14.26 -25.34 13.38
C ASN A 489 14.87 -23.94 13.54
N ILE A 490 15.24 -23.34 12.41
CA ILE A 490 15.60 -21.93 12.28
C ILE A 490 14.43 -21.23 11.62
N VAL A 491 13.77 -20.31 12.32
CA VAL A 491 12.58 -19.63 11.78
C VAL A 491 12.82 -18.14 11.70
N ARG A 492 12.85 -17.61 10.48
CA ARG A 492 12.79 -16.18 10.25
C ARG A 492 11.35 -15.71 10.48
N VAL A 493 11.13 -15.02 11.60
CA VAL A 493 9.81 -14.48 11.93
C VAL A 493 9.47 -13.24 11.08
N PRO A 494 8.19 -12.84 11.00
CA PRO A 494 7.81 -11.59 10.35
C PRO A 494 8.58 -10.38 10.90
N SER A 495 9.04 -9.51 10.00
CA SER A 495 9.74 -8.27 10.37
C SER A 495 8.80 -7.21 10.94
N LYS A 496 7.52 -7.23 10.52
CA LYS A 496 6.49 -6.36 11.09
C LYS A 496 6.24 -6.75 12.55
N ASP A 497 6.05 -5.75 13.39
CA ASP A 497 5.79 -5.97 14.81
C ASP A 497 4.31 -6.30 15.02
N PHE A 498 4.05 -7.51 15.51
CA PHE A 498 2.71 -8.03 15.75
C PHE A 498 2.61 -8.48 17.21
N PRO A 499 1.59 -8.07 17.97
CA PRO A 499 1.38 -8.53 19.34
C PRO A 499 1.36 -10.06 19.44
N GLN A 500 0.77 -10.76 18.47
CA GLN A 500 0.71 -12.22 18.40
C GLN A 500 2.10 -12.86 18.44
N VAL A 501 3.08 -12.31 17.72
CA VAL A 501 4.46 -12.83 17.68
C VAL A 501 5.10 -12.75 19.06
N SER A 502 4.91 -11.62 19.76
CA SER A 502 5.42 -11.43 21.12
C SER A 502 4.75 -12.37 22.12
N ILE A 503 3.43 -12.55 22.04
CA ILE A 503 2.66 -13.46 22.90
C ILE A 503 3.16 -14.91 22.74
N ILE A 504 3.26 -15.38 21.50
CA ILE A 504 3.69 -16.75 21.19
C ILE A 504 5.14 -16.98 21.62
N ASN A 505 6.04 -16.06 21.29
CA ASN A 505 7.46 -16.20 21.65
C ASN A 505 7.69 -16.18 23.17
N ASN A 506 6.92 -15.38 23.91
CA ASN A 506 7.01 -15.37 25.38
C ASN A 506 6.50 -16.68 25.98
N ALA A 507 5.42 -17.26 25.45
CA ALA A 507 4.94 -18.57 25.88
C ALA A 507 5.98 -19.67 25.60
N ILE A 508 6.59 -19.67 24.42
CA ILE A 508 7.69 -20.59 24.06
C ILE A 508 8.86 -20.46 25.04
N LYS A 509 9.35 -19.25 25.30
CA LYS A 509 10.47 -19.01 26.23
C LYS A 509 10.21 -19.56 27.62
N LYS A 510 9.03 -19.24 28.17
CA LYS A 510 8.64 -19.65 29.51
C LYS A 510 8.59 -21.17 29.64
N VAL A 511 8.02 -21.87 28.66
CA VAL A 511 7.96 -23.34 28.69
C VAL A 511 9.35 -23.94 28.48
N LEU A 512 10.20 -23.35 27.62
CA LEU A 512 11.58 -23.80 27.41
C LEU A 512 12.47 -23.75 28.67
N GLU A 513 12.08 -23.06 29.74
CA GLU A 513 12.77 -23.12 31.04
C GLU A 513 12.72 -24.53 31.64
N ASN A 514 11.62 -25.27 31.42
CA ASN A 514 11.41 -26.62 31.92
C ASN A 514 11.85 -27.71 30.93
N TYR A 515 12.13 -27.36 29.67
CA TYR A 515 12.46 -28.29 28.59
C TYR A 515 13.84 -27.96 27.98
N GLN A 516 14.90 -28.18 28.77
CA GLN A 516 16.28 -27.84 28.35
C GLN A 516 16.71 -28.58 27.08
N GLU A 517 16.28 -29.83 26.90
CA GLU A 517 16.60 -30.64 25.71
C GLU A 517 15.97 -30.11 24.41
N ILE A 518 14.88 -29.34 24.50
CA ILE A 518 14.20 -28.76 23.32
C ILE A 518 14.83 -27.43 22.91
N ARG A 519 15.58 -26.76 23.80
CA ARG A 519 16.22 -25.45 23.50
C ARG A 519 17.12 -25.49 22.28
N ALA A 520 17.82 -26.59 22.04
CA ALA A 520 18.70 -26.76 20.89
C ALA A 520 17.93 -26.89 19.55
N TYR A 521 16.62 -27.14 19.57
CA TYR A 521 15.79 -27.37 18.38
C TYR A 521 15.04 -26.12 17.89
N ILE A 522 15.16 -24.98 18.58
CA ILE A 522 14.39 -23.77 18.26
C ILE A 522 15.30 -22.54 18.24
N CYS A 523 15.41 -21.91 17.07
CA CYS A 523 16.00 -20.59 16.93
C CYS A 523 15.06 -19.68 16.12
N LEU A 524 14.48 -18.67 16.78
CA LEU A 524 13.58 -17.71 16.15
C LEU A 524 14.32 -16.40 15.94
N ILE A 525 14.44 -15.98 14.68
CA ILE A 525 15.33 -14.90 14.27
C ILE A 525 14.61 -13.83 13.46
N ARG A 526 15.16 -12.60 13.46
CA ARG A 526 14.69 -11.48 12.66
C ARG A 526 15.88 -10.73 12.04
N TYR A 527 15.80 -10.47 10.74
CA TYR A 527 16.79 -9.70 9.98
C TYR A 527 16.17 -9.07 8.72
N GLY A 528 16.85 -8.06 8.16
CA GLY A 528 16.43 -7.32 6.97
C GLY A 528 16.51 -8.12 5.66
N ARG A 529 16.42 -7.45 4.50
CA ARG A 529 16.72 -8.10 3.22
C ARG A 529 18.24 -8.18 3.07
N ASP A 530 18.80 -9.36 3.29
CA ASP A 530 20.23 -9.60 3.25
C ASP A 530 20.52 -10.98 2.64
N SER A 531 21.14 -10.99 1.46
CA SER A 531 21.46 -12.23 0.75
C SER A 531 22.51 -13.04 1.49
N SER A 532 23.51 -12.41 2.11
CA SER A 532 24.57 -13.13 2.83
C SER A 532 24.05 -13.90 4.05
N ILE A 533 23.04 -13.37 4.75
CA ILE A 533 22.36 -14.11 5.83
C ILE A 533 21.56 -15.29 5.24
N ASN A 534 20.83 -15.07 4.14
CA ASN A 534 20.07 -16.15 3.49
C ASN A 534 20.99 -17.26 2.97
N ASP A 535 22.16 -16.91 2.42
CA ASP A 535 23.15 -17.85 1.90
C ASP A 535 23.73 -18.70 3.02
N TYR A 536 24.13 -18.06 4.12
CA TYR A 536 24.62 -18.74 5.31
C TYR A 536 23.57 -19.73 5.86
N LEU A 537 22.34 -19.27 6.10
CA LEU A 537 21.28 -20.11 6.65
C LEU A 537 20.84 -21.23 5.69
N SER A 538 20.81 -20.97 4.38
CA SER A 538 20.44 -22.00 3.39
C SER A 538 21.54 -23.05 3.23
N SER A 539 22.81 -22.66 3.39
CA SER A 539 23.94 -23.61 3.31
C SER A 539 23.99 -24.62 4.46
N MET A 540 23.27 -24.35 5.57
CA MET A 540 23.28 -25.21 6.75
C MET A 540 22.01 -26.07 6.92
N CYS A 541 20.97 -25.87 6.12
CA CYS A 541 19.69 -26.56 6.29
C CYS A 541 19.55 -27.81 5.41
N ASP A 542 18.90 -28.84 5.96
CA ASP A 542 18.49 -30.07 5.26
C ASP A 542 17.11 -29.94 4.62
N VAL A 543 16.28 -29.01 5.12
CA VAL A 543 15.00 -28.64 4.51
C VAL A 543 14.84 -27.12 4.55
N ARG A 544 14.47 -26.52 3.41
CA ARG A 544 14.12 -25.10 3.32
C ARG A 544 12.63 -24.95 3.05
N ILE A 545 11.91 -24.28 3.96
CA ILE A 545 10.48 -23.99 3.86
C ILE A 545 10.31 -22.50 3.60
N ILE A 546 9.70 -22.13 2.48
CA ILE A 546 9.54 -20.74 2.08
C ILE A 546 8.05 -20.42 1.95
N TRP A 547 7.59 -19.47 2.76
CA TRP A 547 6.26 -18.92 2.71
C TRP A 547 6.33 -17.50 2.14
N GLY A 548 5.72 -17.28 0.98
CA GLY A 548 5.63 -15.94 0.41
C GLY A 548 5.30 -15.93 -1.07
N GLY A 549 4.98 -14.75 -1.58
CA GLY A 549 4.68 -14.59 -3.01
C GLY A 549 5.86 -14.97 -3.90
N ASP A 550 5.56 -15.28 -5.16
CA ASP A 550 6.48 -15.88 -6.13
C ASP A 550 7.82 -15.15 -6.27
N ARG A 551 7.79 -13.81 -6.24
CA ARG A 551 9.00 -12.98 -6.28
C ARG A 551 9.93 -13.25 -5.10
N THR A 552 9.38 -13.44 -3.89
CA THR A 552 10.16 -13.76 -2.69
C THR A 552 10.79 -15.13 -2.81
N ILE A 553 10.03 -16.12 -3.28
CA ILE A 553 10.54 -17.48 -3.50
C ILE A 553 11.68 -17.46 -4.52
N THR A 554 11.48 -16.80 -5.67
CA THR A 554 12.51 -16.67 -6.71
C THR A 554 13.77 -15.98 -6.19
N GLU A 555 13.65 -14.98 -5.32
CA GLU A 555 14.81 -14.33 -4.71
C GLU A 555 15.56 -15.24 -3.75
N ILE A 556 14.86 -15.95 -2.85
CA ILE A 556 15.48 -16.88 -1.90
C ILE A 556 16.12 -18.07 -2.62
N ARG A 557 15.57 -18.51 -3.76
CA ARG A 557 16.13 -19.58 -4.58
C ARG A 557 17.52 -19.27 -5.15
N LYS A 558 17.95 -18.01 -5.16
CA LYS A 558 19.32 -17.63 -5.52
C LYS A 558 20.33 -18.08 -4.48
N SER A 559 19.92 -18.27 -3.23
CA SER A 559 20.79 -18.76 -2.15
C SER A 559 21.07 -20.25 -2.30
N PRO A 560 22.32 -20.70 -2.08
CA PRO A 560 22.74 -22.09 -2.27
C PRO A 560 21.97 -23.03 -1.33
N LEU A 561 21.77 -24.26 -1.78
CA LEU A 561 21.13 -25.32 -1.00
C LEU A 561 21.98 -26.60 -1.10
N LEU A 562 22.06 -27.36 0.00
CA LEU A 562 22.85 -28.59 0.03
C LEU A 562 22.33 -29.63 -0.99
N PRO A 563 23.19 -30.47 -1.59
CA PRO A 563 22.75 -31.41 -2.64
C PRO A 563 21.66 -32.41 -2.23
N ARG A 564 21.61 -32.80 -0.96
CA ARG A 564 20.58 -33.70 -0.41
C ARG A 564 19.42 -32.96 0.25
N ALA A 565 19.52 -31.64 0.40
CA ALA A 565 18.47 -30.87 1.02
C ALA A 565 17.26 -30.74 0.11
N THR A 566 16.10 -30.54 0.73
CA THR A 566 14.81 -30.41 0.03
C THR A 566 14.20 -29.04 0.26
N GLU A 567 13.33 -28.62 -0.65
CA GLU A 567 12.64 -27.33 -0.57
C GLU A 567 11.12 -27.55 -0.59
N ILE A 568 10.41 -26.82 0.27
CA ILE A 568 8.94 -26.74 0.30
C ILE A 568 8.58 -25.27 0.11
N THR A 569 7.76 -24.97 -0.90
CA THR A 569 7.39 -23.59 -1.23
C THR A 569 5.89 -23.39 -1.21
N PHE A 570 5.44 -22.42 -0.42
CA PHE A 570 4.07 -21.94 -0.38
C PHE A 570 4.01 -20.61 -1.11
N ALA A 571 3.70 -20.69 -2.40
CA ALA A 571 3.68 -19.58 -3.35
C ALA A 571 2.45 -18.68 -3.19
N ASP A 572 2.32 -17.64 -4.03
CA ASP A 572 1.12 -16.80 -3.98
C ASP A 572 -0.11 -17.65 -4.34
N ARG A 573 -1.22 -17.43 -3.62
CA ARG A 573 -2.46 -18.21 -3.76
C ARG A 573 -3.69 -17.32 -3.68
N TYR A 574 -4.81 -17.87 -4.11
CA TYR A 574 -6.13 -17.32 -3.89
C TYR A 574 -7.12 -18.47 -3.63
N SER A 575 -8.24 -18.11 -3.00
CA SER A 575 -9.27 -19.06 -2.61
C SER A 575 -10.65 -18.50 -2.92
N LEU A 576 -11.65 -19.37 -2.95
CA LEU A 576 -13.04 -19.03 -3.24
C LEU A 576 -14.00 -19.65 -2.22
N ALA A 577 -15.16 -19.05 -2.08
CA ALA A 577 -16.28 -19.64 -1.38
C ALA A 577 -17.37 -20.05 -2.38
N ILE A 578 -17.96 -21.22 -2.18
CA ILE A 578 -19.13 -21.69 -2.94
C ILE A 578 -20.30 -21.76 -1.97
N ILE A 579 -21.34 -20.98 -2.23
CA ILE A 579 -22.52 -20.87 -1.39
C ILE A 579 -23.71 -21.42 -2.18
N ASP A 580 -24.24 -22.53 -1.71
CA ASP A 580 -25.54 -23.04 -2.13
C ASP A 580 -26.64 -22.20 -1.49
N SER A 581 -27.30 -21.39 -2.31
CA SER A 581 -28.33 -20.46 -1.84
C SER A 581 -29.54 -21.17 -1.25
N ASP A 582 -29.90 -22.35 -1.75
CA ASP A 582 -31.06 -23.10 -1.24
C ASP A 582 -30.76 -23.62 0.17
N VAL A 583 -29.59 -24.26 0.34
CA VAL A 583 -29.14 -24.74 1.66
C VAL A 583 -28.91 -23.57 2.61
N TYR A 584 -28.28 -22.49 2.16
CA TYR A 584 -28.06 -21.31 2.97
C TYR A 584 -29.39 -20.77 3.49
N MET A 585 -30.44 -20.71 2.67
CA MET A 585 -31.76 -20.20 3.07
C MET A 585 -32.47 -21.10 4.09
N GLU A 586 -32.21 -22.41 4.11
CA GLU A 586 -32.74 -23.34 5.12
C GLU A 586 -32.02 -23.27 6.48
N MET A 587 -30.77 -22.80 6.53
CA MET A 587 -29.99 -22.73 7.78
C MET A 587 -30.62 -21.77 8.80
N GLY A 588 -30.75 -22.15 10.07
CA GLY A 588 -31.37 -21.28 11.08
C GLY A 588 -30.60 -19.99 11.36
N ASP A 589 -29.37 -20.11 11.85
CA ASP A 589 -28.57 -18.97 12.32
C ASP A 589 -27.68 -18.37 11.21
N LYS A 590 -28.25 -17.43 10.45
CA LYS A 590 -27.53 -16.72 9.37
C LYS A 590 -26.33 -15.91 9.88
N ARG A 591 -26.44 -15.38 11.10
CA ARG A 591 -25.40 -14.54 11.71
C ARG A 591 -24.18 -15.37 12.09
N CYS A 592 -24.39 -16.61 12.54
CA CYS A 592 -23.31 -17.57 12.75
C CYS A 592 -22.53 -17.84 11.46
N VAL A 593 -23.23 -18.13 10.36
CA VAL A 593 -22.59 -18.36 9.04
C VAL A 593 -21.81 -17.13 8.56
N ALA A 594 -22.37 -15.92 8.73
CA ALA A 594 -21.66 -14.69 8.42
C ALA A 594 -20.43 -14.47 9.33
N SER A 595 -20.50 -14.88 10.59
CA SER A 595 -19.36 -14.83 11.52
C SER A 595 -18.26 -15.80 11.12
N ASP A 596 -18.63 -16.99 10.64
CA ASP A 596 -17.68 -17.97 10.12
C ASP A 596 -16.96 -17.44 8.86
N PHE A 597 -17.70 -16.83 7.94
CA PHE A 597 -17.11 -16.17 6.77
C PHE A 597 -16.25 -14.96 7.15
N TYR A 598 -16.68 -14.15 8.13
CA TYR A 598 -15.88 -13.06 8.68
C TYR A 598 -14.55 -13.57 9.22
N ASN A 599 -14.56 -14.68 9.94
CA ASN A 599 -13.35 -15.27 10.50
C ASN A 599 -12.38 -15.69 9.39
N ASP A 600 -12.86 -16.35 8.35
CA ASP A 600 -12.07 -16.78 7.20
C ASP A 600 -11.48 -15.63 6.37
N THR A 601 -12.02 -14.42 6.49
CA THR A 601 -11.67 -13.28 5.64
C THR A 601 -11.11 -12.10 6.42
N TYR A 602 -11.92 -11.39 7.18
CA TYR A 602 -11.57 -10.13 7.84
C TYR A 602 -10.55 -10.27 8.97
N LEU A 603 -10.44 -11.42 9.65
CA LEU A 603 -9.42 -11.60 10.71
C LEU A 603 -7.98 -11.45 10.20
N THR A 604 -7.74 -11.76 8.92
CA THR A 604 -6.44 -11.62 8.28
C THR A 604 -6.43 -10.56 7.19
N ASP A 605 -7.47 -9.72 7.11
CA ASP A 605 -7.67 -8.77 6.00
C ASP A 605 -7.65 -9.44 4.60
N GLN A 606 -8.09 -10.70 4.52
CA GLN A 606 -7.97 -11.59 3.35
C GLN A 606 -6.52 -11.87 2.90
N ASN A 607 -5.51 -11.63 3.76
CA ASN A 607 -4.11 -11.88 3.41
C ASN A 607 -3.71 -13.36 3.49
N ALA A 608 -4.50 -14.21 4.18
CA ALA A 608 -4.24 -15.64 4.19
C ALA A 608 -4.47 -16.24 2.79
N CYS A 609 -3.67 -17.23 2.41
CA CYS A 609 -3.83 -17.95 1.14
C CYS A 609 -5.21 -18.61 1.02
N THR A 610 -5.75 -19.06 2.15
CA THR A 610 -7.03 -19.74 2.26
C THR A 610 -8.24 -18.81 2.30
N SER A 611 -8.04 -17.50 2.50
CA SER A 611 -9.14 -16.54 2.57
C SER A 611 -9.86 -16.40 1.23
N PRO A 612 -11.19 -16.57 1.20
CA PRO A 612 -11.98 -16.35 0.00
C PRO A 612 -11.83 -14.95 -0.59
N ARG A 613 -11.70 -14.88 -1.92
CA ARG A 613 -11.65 -13.65 -2.73
C ARG A 613 -12.78 -13.58 -3.75
N LEU A 614 -13.31 -14.74 -4.13
CA LEU A 614 -14.47 -14.92 -5.00
C LEU A 614 -15.55 -15.65 -4.23
N VAL A 615 -16.80 -15.18 -4.33
CA VAL A 615 -18.00 -15.87 -3.84
C VAL A 615 -18.81 -16.33 -5.05
N VAL A 616 -18.94 -17.64 -5.17
CA VAL A 616 -19.71 -18.31 -6.22
C VAL A 616 -21.07 -18.72 -5.65
N TRP A 617 -22.15 -18.27 -6.26
CA TRP A 617 -23.51 -18.58 -5.85
C TRP A 617 -24.12 -19.65 -6.76
N ILE A 618 -24.62 -20.72 -6.16
CA ILE A 618 -25.38 -21.80 -6.82
C ILE A 618 -26.76 -21.94 -6.17
N GLY A 619 -27.65 -22.76 -6.74
CA GLY A 619 -29.02 -22.95 -6.24
C GLY A 619 -30.02 -21.94 -6.82
N ASN A 620 -31.27 -21.98 -6.38
CA ASN A 620 -32.37 -21.23 -6.98
C ASN A 620 -32.67 -19.89 -6.29
N HIS A 621 -32.32 -19.75 -5.00
CA HIS A 621 -32.62 -18.56 -4.20
C HIS A 621 -31.46 -17.54 -4.11
N LYS A 622 -30.64 -17.42 -5.17
CA LYS A 622 -29.38 -16.63 -5.16
C LYS A 622 -29.57 -15.18 -4.71
N ASN A 623 -30.58 -14.49 -5.22
CA ASN A 623 -30.79 -13.06 -4.92
C ASN A 623 -31.18 -12.82 -3.46
N GLU A 624 -32.15 -13.59 -2.95
CA GLU A 624 -32.58 -13.51 -1.54
C GLU A 624 -31.44 -13.88 -0.59
N ALA A 625 -30.70 -14.94 -0.91
CA ALA A 625 -29.56 -15.39 -0.13
C ALA A 625 -28.45 -14.32 -0.04
N LYS A 626 -28.11 -13.67 -1.16
CA LYS A 626 -27.14 -12.57 -1.20
C LYS A 626 -27.55 -11.42 -0.30
N GLU A 627 -28.80 -10.98 -0.37
CA GLU A 627 -29.30 -9.87 0.45
C GLU A 627 -29.14 -10.14 1.94
N VAL A 628 -29.53 -11.35 2.38
CA VAL A 628 -29.41 -11.75 3.79
C VAL A 628 -27.95 -11.91 4.20
N PHE A 629 -27.15 -12.65 3.42
CA PHE A 629 -25.76 -12.96 3.74
C PHE A 629 -24.90 -11.70 3.88
N TRP A 630 -24.94 -10.82 2.87
CA TRP A 630 -24.11 -9.62 2.87
C TRP A 630 -24.55 -8.61 3.92
N LYS A 631 -25.85 -8.56 4.26
CA LYS A 631 -26.36 -7.74 5.36
C LYS A 631 -25.83 -8.21 6.72
N GLU A 632 -25.88 -9.51 7.00
CA GLU A 632 -25.36 -10.07 8.25
C GLU A 632 -23.83 -9.91 8.35
N LEU A 633 -23.11 -10.12 7.25
CA LEU A 633 -21.67 -9.88 7.22
C LEU A 633 -21.33 -8.41 7.47
N HIS A 634 -22.02 -7.49 6.81
CA HIS A 634 -21.78 -6.04 7.00
C HIS A 634 -22.04 -5.61 8.44
N SER A 635 -23.12 -6.11 9.08
CA SER A 635 -23.38 -5.86 10.51
C SER A 635 -22.22 -6.30 11.41
N LEU A 636 -21.61 -7.46 11.13
CA LEU A 636 -20.46 -7.94 11.90
C LEU A 636 -19.20 -7.11 11.64
N VAL A 637 -19.01 -6.65 10.40
CA VAL A 637 -17.88 -5.77 10.03
C VAL A 637 -18.00 -4.43 10.73
N GLU A 638 -19.20 -3.83 10.80
CA GLU A 638 -19.44 -2.60 11.55
C GLU A 638 -19.13 -2.75 13.06
N GLU A 639 -19.45 -3.91 13.64
CA GLU A 639 -19.24 -4.18 15.06
C GLU A 639 -17.78 -4.48 15.43
N LYS A 640 -17.06 -5.22 14.57
CA LYS A 640 -15.78 -5.87 14.95
C LYS A 640 -14.57 -5.37 14.16
N TYR A 641 -14.75 -4.82 12.96
CA TYR A 641 -13.64 -4.56 12.06
C TYR A 641 -13.05 -3.16 12.22
N HIS A 642 -11.72 -3.08 12.30
CA HIS A 642 -11.01 -1.80 12.34
C HIS A 642 -10.66 -1.32 10.93
N TYR A 643 -11.48 -0.41 10.41
CA TYR A 643 -11.33 0.12 9.06
C TYR A 643 -10.28 1.25 8.96
N GLN A 644 -9.36 1.16 7.99
CA GLN A 644 -8.39 2.22 7.69
C GLN A 644 -8.74 2.95 6.39
N PRO A 645 -8.59 4.29 6.33
CA PRO A 645 -8.92 5.09 5.13
C PRO A 645 -8.32 4.60 3.82
N ILE A 646 -7.07 4.12 3.85
CA ILE A 646 -6.37 3.65 2.64
C ILE A 646 -7.06 2.44 2.00
N MET A 647 -7.75 1.60 2.79
CA MET A 647 -8.42 0.39 2.32
C MET A 647 -9.54 0.72 1.32
N GLY A 648 -10.26 1.82 1.50
CA GLY A 648 -11.28 2.26 0.55
C GLY A 648 -10.68 2.66 -0.79
N VAL A 649 -9.59 3.43 -0.75
CA VAL A 649 -8.85 3.85 -1.95
C VAL A 649 -8.27 2.64 -2.67
N ASP A 650 -7.76 1.66 -1.94
CA ASP A 650 -7.24 0.41 -2.50
C ASP A 650 -8.33 -0.36 -3.26
N LYS A 651 -9.50 -0.56 -2.64
CA LYS A 651 -10.59 -1.34 -3.22
C LYS A 651 -11.22 -0.71 -4.46
N ILE A 652 -11.44 0.61 -4.45
CA ILE A 652 -11.93 1.30 -5.65
C ILE A 652 -10.86 1.32 -6.76
N SER A 653 -9.58 1.45 -6.40
CA SER A 653 -8.48 1.35 -7.37
C SER A 653 -8.47 -0.02 -8.05
N GLN A 654 -8.61 -1.11 -7.29
CA GLN A 654 -8.66 -2.46 -7.87
C GLN A 654 -9.88 -2.65 -8.78
N SER A 655 -11.05 -2.14 -8.38
CA SER A 655 -12.25 -2.15 -9.22
C SER A 655 -12.00 -1.47 -10.57
N PHE A 656 -11.30 -0.33 -10.56
CA PHE A 656 -11.03 0.43 -11.78
C PHE A 656 -9.90 -0.20 -12.62
N LEU A 657 -8.93 -0.86 -11.98
CA LEU A 657 -7.92 -1.65 -12.69
C LEU A 657 -8.54 -2.83 -13.43
N LEU A 658 -9.49 -3.51 -12.80
CA LEU A 658 -10.27 -4.57 -13.42
C LEU A 658 -11.10 -4.05 -14.60
N ALA A 659 -11.85 -2.95 -14.40
CA ALA A 659 -12.66 -2.34 -15.47
C ALA A 659 -11.82 -1.93 -16.70
N THR A 660 -10.53 -1.66 -16.49
CA THR A 660 -9.59 -1.27 -17.54
C THR A 660 -8.67 -2.40 -17.98
N SER A 661 -8.98 -3.64 -17.59
CA SER A 661 -8.31 -4.85 -18.07
C SER A 661 -8.47 -4.98 -19.59
N GLU A 662 -7.45 -5.57 -20.23
CA GLU A 662 -7.53 -5.97 -21.64
C GLU A 662 -8.24 -7.32 -21.80
N GLU A 663 -8.35 -8.09 -20.71
CA GLU A 663 -9.07 -9.35 -20.67
C GLU A 663 -10.58 -9.14 -20.49
N ASP A 664 -11.36 -9.97 -21.17
CA ASP A 664 -12.81 -9.96 -21.13
C ASP A 664 -13.35 -10.87 -20.02
N PHE A 665 -13.81 -10.24 -18.94
CA PHE A 665 -14.52 -10.87 -17.82
C PHE A 665 -16.05 -10.76 -17.95
N GLY A 666 -16.55 -10.44 -19.15
CA GLY A 666 -17.97 -10.23 -19.41
C GLY A 666 -18.48 -8.92 -18.81
N ASN A 667 -19.72 -8.93 -18.32
CA ASN A 667 -20.27 -7.76 -17.65
C ASN A 667 -19.65 -7.61 -16.26
N ILE A 668 -19.06 -6.44 -15.99
CA ILE A 668 -18.40 -6.11 -14.73
C ILE A 668 -19.18 -4.98 -14.07
N GLU A 669 -19.67 -5.22 -12.86
CA GLU A 669 -20.52 -4.27 -12.13
C GLU A 669 -20.06 -4.17 -10.68
N MET A 670 -19.75 -2.96 -10.22
CA MET A 670 -19.55 -2.69 -8.79
C MET A 670 -20.92 -2.56 -8.15
N LEU A 671 -21.30 -3.53 -7.33
CA LEU A 671 -22.62 -3.58 -6.73
C LEU A 671 -22.77 -2.48 -5.67
N SER A 672 -24.00 -1.95 -5.55
CA SER A 672 -24.32 -0.94 -4.53
C SER A 672 -23.92 -1.43 -3.13
N HIS A 673 -23.29 -0.53 -2.37
CA HIS A 673 -22.78 -0.77 -1.03
C HIS A 673 -23.10 0.42 -0.12
N ARG A 674 -23.17 0.17 1.20
CA ARG A 674 -23.47 1.21 2.19
C ARG A 674 -22.26 2.07 2.53
N ASP A 675 -21.11 1.41 2.61
CA ASP A 675 -19.83 2.00 2.93
C ASP A 675 -18.73 1.24 2.18
N ASN A 676 -17.49 1.66 2.38
CA ASN A 676 -16.29 1.13 1.78
C ASN A 676 -15.69 0.01 2.65
N SER A 677 -16.38 -0.51 3.66
CA SER A 677 -15.93 -1.64 4.49
C SER A 677 -16.17 -2.99 3.79
N LEU A 678 -17.15 -3.02 2.88
CA LEU A 678 -17.48 -4.14 2.00
C LEU A 678 -17.72 -3.66 0.56
N ILE A 679 -16.88 -4.06 -0.38
CA ILE A 679 -17.05 -3.78 -1.82
C ILE A 679 -17.17 -5.11 -2.56
N ARG A 680 -18.21 -5.21 -3.41
CA ARG A 680 -18.51 -6.40 -4.18
C ARG A 680 -18.53 -6.05 -5.67
N VAL A 681 -17.82 -6.84 -6.47
CA VAL A 681 -17.78 -6.67 -7.92
C VAL A 681 -18.31 -7.93 -8.58
N ARG A 682 -19.44 -7.81 -9.26
CA ARG A 682 -20.02 -8.91 -10.05
C ARG A 682 -19.25 -9.02 -11.36
N VAL A 683 -18.97 -10.26 -11.76
CA VAL A 683 -18.43 -10.63 -13.08
C VAL A 683 -19.31 -11.73 -13.68
N THR A 684 -19.39 -11.81 -15.01
CA THR A 684 -20.16 -12.87 -15.69
C THR A 684 -19.29 -13.91 -16.39
N LYS A 685 -17.97 -13.77 -16.30
CA LYS A 685 -17.01 -14.75 -16.80
C LYS A 685 -15.82 -14.82 -15.87
N LEU A 686 -15.38 -16.04 -15.56
CA LEU A 686 -14.27 -16.30 -14.65
C LEU A 686 -13.06 -16.83 -15.42
N MET A 687 -11.94 -16.14 -15.28
CA MET A 687 -10.63 -16.57 -15.76
C MET A 687 -9.62 -16.40 -14.62
N PRO A 688 -8.54 -17.21 -14.55
CA PRO A 688 -7.58 -17.10 -13.46
C PRO A 688 -6.94 -15.72 -13.28
N SER A 689 -6.74 -15.00 -14.40
CA SER A 689 -6.25 -13.61 -14.48
C SER A 689 -7.12 -12.60 -13.72
N LEU A 690 -8.37 -12.93 -13.38
CA LEU A 690 -9.20 -12.10 -12.49
C LEU A 690 -8.47 -11.82 -11.16
N MET A 691 -7.62 -12.77 -10.72
CA MET A 691 -6.87 -12.65 -9.47
C MET A 691 -5.67 -11.71 -9.56
N ASP A 692 -5.28 -11.25 -10.76
CA ASP A 692 -4.31 -10.16 -10.93
C ASP A 692 -4.88 -8.82 -10.41
N TYR A 693 -6.22 -8.73 -10.32
CA TYR A 693 -6.97 -7.60 -9.81
C TYR A 693 -7.53 -7.84 -8.41
N LYS A 694 -7.03 -8.83 -7.68
CA LYS A 694 -7.56 -9.15 -6.33
C LYS A 694 -7.35 -7.98 -5.36
N GLY A 695 -8.42 -7.60 -4.68
CA GLY A 695 -8.38 -6.69 -3.52
C GLY A 695 -8.33 -7.44 -2.19
N ASN A 696 -8.18 -6.70 -1.10
CA ASN A 696 -8.16 -7.21 0.28
C ASN A 696 -9.18 -6.44 1.13
N CYS A 697 -9.28 -6.75 2.43
CA CYS A 697 -10.03 -5.95 3.41
C CYS A 697 -11.51 -5.77 3.07
N GLY A 698 -12.21 -6.86 2.73
CA GLY A 698 -13.61 -6.81 2.36
C GLY A 698 -13.84 -6.46 0.90
N PHE A 699 -13.00 -6.99 0.01
CA PHE A 699 -13.17 -6.91 -1.43
C PHE A 699 -13.46 -8.29 -1.99
N PHE A 700 -14.61 -8.47 -2.62
CA PHE A 700 -15.05 -9.77 -3.11
C PHE A 700 -15.54 -9.68 -4.55
N TYR A 701 -15.16 -10.67 -5.34
CA TYR A 701 -15.84 -10.96 -6.60
C TYR A 701 -17.10 -11.77 -6.35
N GLU A 702 -18.13 -11.56 -7.17
CA GLU A 702 -19.34 -12.37 -7.19
C GLU A 702 -19.61 -12.96 -8.56
N TYR A 703 -19.95 -14.24 -8.59
CA TYR A 703 -20.30 -14.97 -9.79
C TYR A 703 -21.51 -15.87 -9.55
N ASP A 704 -22.51 -15.74 -10.41
CA ASP A 704 -23.67 -16.64 -10.42
C ASP A 704 -23.37 -17.84 -11.31
N CYS A 705 -23.36 -19.01 -10.70
CA CYS A 705 -22.97 -20.26 -11.33
C CYS A 705 -24.21 -21.15 -11.50
N GLU A 706 -24.49 -21.54 -12.74
CA GLU A 706 -25.57 -22.47 -13.06
C GLU A 706 -25.05 -23.90 -13.10
N ASN A 707 -23.86 -24.10 -13.68
CA ASN A 707 -23.18 -25.39 -13.69
C ASN A 707 -21.82 -25.26 -13.00
N ILE A 708 -21.51 -26.14 -12.05
CA ILE A 708 -20.23 -26.13 -11.33
C ILE A 708 -19.00 -26.25 -12.26
N MET A 709 -19.17 -26.78 -13.47
CA MET A 709 -18.09 -26.83 -14.46
C MET A 709 -17.78 -25.47 -15.09
N ASP A 710 -18.64 -24.46 -14.94
CA ASP A 710 -18.41 -23.11 -15.45
C ASP A 710 -17.23 -22.42 -14.75
N ILE A 711 -16.86 -22.87 -13.54
CA ILE A 711 -15.69 -22.39 -12.81
C ILE A 711 -14.43 -23.24 -13.06
N PHE A 712 -14.48 -24.20 -13.99
CA PHE A 712 -13.37 -25.11 -14.28
C PHE A 712 -12.09 -24.35 -14.65
N GLU A 713 -12.15 -23.42 -15.60
CA GLU A 713 -10.95 -22.70 -16.05
C GLU A 713 -10.32 -21.87 -14.92
N PHE A 714 -11.15 -21.24 -14.09
CA PHE A 714 -10.70 -20.49 -12.92
C PHE A 714 -9.99 -21.39 -11.89
N CYS A 715 -10.57 -22.56 -11.59
CA CYS A 715 -10.02 -23.52 -10.64
C CYS A 715 -8.88 -24.36 -11.21
N ASN A 716 -8.74 -24.47 -12.53
CA ASN A 716 -7.67 -25.20 -13.21
C ASN A 716 -6.36 -24.39 -13.26
N ASN A 717 -6.00 -23.77 -12.15
CA ASN A 717 -4.82 -22.95 -11.98
C ASN A 717 -4.15 -23.28 -10.65
N THR A 718 -2.83 -23.47 -10.66
CA THR A 718 -2.04 -23.88 -9.49
C THR A 718 -2.00 -22.84 -8.37
N HIS A 719 -2.48 -21.61 -8.61
CA HIS A 719 -2.63 -20.59 -7.58
C HIS A 719 -3.99 -20.68 -6.85
N CYS A 720 -4.98 -21.36 -7.41
CA CYS A 720 -6.27 -21.58 -6.77
C CYS A 720 -6.11 -22.69 -5.71
N GLN A 721 -6.30 -22.37 -4.43
CA GLN A 721 -5.91 -23.25 -3.33
C GLN A 721 -7.10 -23.87 -2.59
N THR A 722 -8.01 -23.04 -2.07
CA THR A 722 -9.05 -23.50 -1.13
C THR A 722 -10.45 -23.20 -1.63
N ILE A 723 -11.36 -24.17 -1.47
CA ILE A 723 -12.81 -23.94 -1.53
C ILE A 723 -13.38 -23.96 -0.12
N GLY A 724 -13.94 -22.84 0.32
CA GLY A 724 -14.87 -22.78 1.44
C GLY A 724 -16.29 -23.11 0.97
N ILE A 725 -16.98 -24.07 1.57
CA ILE A 725 -18.32 -24.47 1.13
C ILE A 725 -19.40 -24.21 2.19
N ILE A 726 -20.52 -23.65 1.76
CA ILE A 726 -21.80 -23.66 2.46
C ILE A 726 -22.76 -24.47 1.58
N GLY A 727 -23.03 -25.71 1.97
CA GLY A 727 -23.79 -26.65 1.15
C GLY A 727 -23.20 -28.07 1.15
N ASN A 728 -23.74 -28.93 0.29
CA ASN A 728 -23.30 -30.32 0.20
C ASN A 728 -21.97 -30.44 -0.59
N LYS A 729 -20.94 -31.05 0.01
CA LYS A 729 -19.65 -31.32 -0.66
C LYS A 729 -19.78 -32.13 -1.96
N ASN A 730 -20.88 -32.87 -2.15
CA ASN A 730 -21.14 -33.58 -3.39
C ASN A 730 -21.31 -32.65 -4.59
N LEU A 731 -21.72 -31.40 -4.39
CA LEU A 731 -21.95 -30.41 -5.46
C LEU A 731 -20.69 -30.11 -6.26
N ILE A 732 -19.53 -30.12 -5.59
CA ILE A 732 -18.24 -29.79 -6.22
C ILE A 732 -17.48 -31.03 -6.72
N LYS A 733 -17.99 -32.25 -6.47
CA LYS A 733 -17.34 -33.49 -6.91
C LYS A 733 -17.03 -33.51 -8.41
N PRO A 734 -17.96 -33.13 -9.32
CA PRO A 734 -17.66 -33.12 -10.76
C PRO A 734 -16.42 -32.27 -11.09
N LEU A 735 -16.27 -31.11 -10.45
CA LEU A 735 -15.12 -30.24 -10.60
C LEU A 735 -13.85 -30.90 -10.05
N LEU A 736 -13.88 -31.46 -8.84
CA LEU A 736 -12.71 -32.10 -8.22
C LEU A 736 -12.24 -33.34 -9.00
N PHE A 737 -13.16 -34.14 -9.54
CA PHE A 737 -12.83 -35.33 -10.33
C PHE A 737 -12.48 -35.03 -11.80
N SER A 738 -12.56 -33.78 -12.23
CA SER A 738 -12.20 -33.38 -13.60
C SER A 738 -10.69 -33.30 -13.86
N GLY A 739 -9.86 -33.39 -12.81
CA GLY A 739 -8.40 -33.31 -12.93
C GLY A 739 -7.86 -31.87 -13.01
N ILE A 740 -8.56 -30.91 -12.41
CA ILE A 740 -8.06 -29.54 -12.26
C ILE A 740 -6.71 -29.50 -11.53
N LYS A 741 -5.88 -28.51 -11.88
CA LYS A 741 -4.54 -28.32 -11.31
C LYS A 741 -4.52 -27.55 -9.98
N GLY A 742 -5.60 -26.87 -9.64
CA GLY A 742 -5.76 -26.18 -8.36
C GLY A 742 -6.65 -26.98 -7.40
N ILE A 743 -7.01 -26.33 -6.30
CA ILE A 743 -7.83 -26.85 -5.20
C ILE A 743 -7.12 -27.98 -4.45
N ASP A 744 -6.30 -27.56 -3.49
CA ASP A 744 -5.59 -28.43 -2.56
C ASP A 744 -6.36 -28.67 -1.25
N HIS A 745 -7.36 -27.83 -0.96
CA HIS A 745 -8.11 -27.88 0.29
C HIS A 745 -9.60 -27.56 0.09
N VAL A 746 -10.47 -28.33 0.75
CA VAL A 746 -11.92 -28.10 0.78
C VAL A 746 -12.40 -28.16 2.23
N ALA A 747 -12.88 -27.04 2.73
CA ALA A 747 -13.38 -26.89 4.08
C ALA A 747 -14.79 -26.29 4.09
N ALA A 748 -15.51 -26.46 5.20
CA ALA A 748 -16.68 -25.63 5.45
C ALA A 748 -16.21 -24.18 5.68
N VAL A 749 -17.05 -23.20 5.32
CA VAL A 749 -16.80 -21.81 5.73
C VAL A 749 -16.71 -21.74 7.27
N GLY A 750 -15.76 -20.95 7.77
CA GLY A 750 -15.35 -20.88 9.19
C GLY A 750 -14.16 -21.77 9.54
N HIS A 751 -13.79 -22.67 8.64
CA HIS A 751 -12.73 -23.67 8.84
C HIS A 751 -11.65 -23.65 7.76
N THR A 752 -11.66 -22.66 6.86
CA THR A 752 -10.68 -22.61 5.76
C THR A 752 -9.26 -22.28 6.26
N MET A 753 -9.13 -21.71 7.46
CA MET A 753 -7.84 -21.41 8.10
C MET A 753 -7.35 -22.52 9.06
N ASP A 754 -8.10 -23.61 9.21
CA ASP A 754 -7.72 -24.69 10.13
C ASP A 754 -6.50 -25.46 9.60
N PHE A 755 -5.34 -25.19 10.19
CA PHE A 755 -4.07 -25.78 9.77
C PHE A 755 -4.01 -27.30 10.02
N ASP A 756 -3.51 -28.04 9.02
CA ASP A 756 -3.27 -29.48 9.06
C ASP A 756 -1.85 -29.79 8.55
N LEU A 757 -1.31 -30.98 8.82
CA LEU A 757 -0.03 -31.43 8.28
C LEU A 757 -0.13 -31.83 6.79
N ILE A 758 -1.35 -31.84 6.23
CA ILE A 758 -1.57 -31.72 4.78
C ILE A 758 -1.98 -30.28 4.51
N TRP A 759 -1.09 -29.52 3.86
CA TRP A 759 -1.31 -28.11 3.56
C TRP A 759 -0.80 -27.78 2.17
N ASP A 760 -1.58 -27.05 1.37
CA ASP A 760 -1.19 -26.67 0.00
C ASP A 760 -0.82 -27.89 -0.87
N GLY A 761 -1.52 -29.02 -0.66
CA GLY A 761 -1.29 -30.28 -1.36
C GLY A 761 -0.06 -31.06 -0.88
N TYR A 762 0.74 -30.50 0.03
CA TYR A 762 1.90 -31.16 0.59
C TYR A 762 1.54 -31.95 1.85
N ASN A 763 1.92 -33.23 1.89
CA ASN A 763 2.07 -33.95 3.15
C ASN A 763 3.39 -33.52 3.82
N LEU A 764 3.31 -32.64 4.81
CA LEU A 764 4.48 -32.09 5.48
C LEU A 764 5.28 -33.14 6.24
N VAL A 765 4.62 -34.20 6.73
CA VAL A 765 5.31 -35.30 7.40
C VAL A 765 6.27 -36.00 6.46
N ASP A 766 5.83 -36.36 5.25
CA ASP A 766 6.68 -37.00 4.24
C ASP A 766 7.84 -36.08 3.81
N ARG A 767 7.59 -34.77 3.76
CA ARG A 767 8.58 -33.78 3.32
C ARG A 767 9.60 -33.44 4.40
N LEU A 768 9.23 -33.53 5.68
CA LEU A 768 10.07 -33.15 6.82
C LEU A 768 10.71 -34.33 7.54
N THR A 769 10.39 -35.57 7.15
CA THR A 769 10.99 -36.78 7.70
C THR A 769 11.81 -37.55 6.67
N ARG A 770 12.65 -38.45 7.16
CA ARG A 770 13.37 -39.48 6.41
C ARG A 770 13.02 -40.85 6.97
N THR A 771 12.92 -41.83 6.09
CA THR A 771 12.62 -43.21 6.44
C THR A 771 13.91 -44.05 6.46
N ILE A 772 14.07 -44.86 7.50
CA ILE A 772 15.07 -45.91 7.60
C ILE A 772 14.34 -47.24 7.42
N SER A 773 14.58 -47.91 6.30
CA SER A 773 14.03 -49.24 6.04
C SER A 773 14.77 -50.29 6.87
N ILE A 774 14.02 -51.19 7.52
CA ILE A 774 14.56 -52.31 8.29
C ILE A 774 14.22 -53.63 7.61
#